data_AF-A0A6I3WCA8-F1
#
_entry.id   AF-A0A6I3WCA8-F1
#
_cell.length_a   1.000
_cell.length_b   1.000
_cell.length_c   1.000
_cell.angle_alpha   90.00
_cell.angle_beta   90.00
_cell.angle_gamma   90.00
#
_symmetry.space_group_name_H-M   'P 1'
#
loop_
_entity.id
_entity.type
_entity.pdbx_description
1 polymer ?
#
loop_
_entity_poly.entity_id
_entity_poly.type
_entity_poly.pdbx_seq_one_letter_code
_entity_poly.pdbx_strand_id
1 'polypeptide(L)'
;MSSPDTITPSTSIPSRAGGKIIMLPGFDEIVGVDPDDAEGLIPLSVSLQPLECRIPQWVPGPTPGRTHTLKLWWRIQGVNVEADSHSFTGPLNPDDFPYPLYVPMDYMRELDAVVEVFYTVEDEAGDETPSDRRTLTVDNNPPRFQHPDDKARFVDPAIEASGITEAVLAANPVIEVQFPAYIGRAGRDRAGYYLSNSTPPFPPAQTDIQEFVRTDEPLILRIPADYFRALSNGTAYLQYRLYDRAGNFTLAFSAPMDFNVNLIPSPGMLPAPQIRPPAYIDFLIKRDDARAVVAAVIPFLYDGYAPGDEVVMIWDGRAVLPPQPITHFPFPVEIPWNILRGTGPLARMEVPVRYEIHRAGRPPFPSLVNFSWVDFTIAGQDHVNAPALLNLTLAVVDVFGNGSGLHNELDFRDRDVGAEVWGRLYVNPQPGERLELYWNGVGPVAHYVVQPGDAFNQPFQFTDVPGSVIVEGENSPNLPVFYITSNGINEQYSPDTPVNVHVAPLIKFDAPLIQHTLTGPSRYLTCESQPSICHGVYWFIRDDASFLPGDEVEFFWQGYLSNAWENPIDGTDFSTTVEYAAGGLAVRVWPWNTKIEPMRNFASATAGFFVRRNGGLIGESGVGRVRIDRVSPGTGKICQPGDVGFCDDLQEDCKREI
;
A
#
# COMPACT_ATOMS: atom_id res chain seq x y z
N MET A 1 96.07 -51.65 27.36
CA MET A 1 95.38 -51.47 26.07
C MET A 1 95.67 -50.07 25.59
N SER A 2 96.34 -49.99 24.44
CA SER A 2 96.47 -48.86 23.50
C SER A 2 97.05 -47.53 23.98
N SER A 3 98.39 -47.45 23.92
CA SER A 3 99.20 -46.59 23.02
C SER A 3 99.11 -45.05 23.00
N PRO A 4 100.21 -44.36 22.60
CA PRO A 4 100.76 -43.20 23.32
C PRO A 4 101.05 -41.97 22.42
N ASP A 5 101.69 -40.97 23.03
CA ASP A 5 102.57 -39.91 22.49
C ASP A 5 102.16 -39.11 21.24
N THR A 6 102.22 -37.78 21.33
CA THR A 6 102.36 -36.93 20.14
C THR A 6 103.44 -35.87 20.35
N ILE A 7 104.55 -36.15 19.68
CA ILE A 7 105.70 -35.30 19.39
C ILE A 7 105.33 -34.35 18.26
N THR A 8 105.59 -33.05 18.42
CA THR A 8 105.79 -32.11 17.30
C THR A 8 107.06 -32.47 16.53
N PRO A 9 107.02 -32.44 15.18
CA PRO A 9 108.07 -31.73 14.48
C PRO A 9 107.60 -30.90 13.27
N SER A 10 108.40 -29.88 13.02
CA SER A 10 108.50 -28.97 11.87
C SER A 10 108.04 -29.52 10.51
N THR A 11 107.39 -28.67 9.72
CA THR A 11 107.30 -28.85 8.27
C THR A 11 107.78 -27.60 7.53
N SER A 12 108.68 -27.88 6.61
CA SER A 12 109.47 -27.04 5.72
C SER A 12 108.68 -26.22 4.71
N ILE A 13 109.22 -25.04 4.41
CA ILE A 13 108.99 -24.26 3.20
C ILE A 13 109.51 -25.05 1.98
N PRO A 14 108.78 -25.07 0.87
CA PRO A 14 109.38 -24.92 -0.44
C PRO A 14 108.82 -23.67 -1.12
N SER A 15 109.71 -22.71 -1.36
CA SER A 15 109.49 -21.58 -2.23
C SER A 15 109.36 -22.05 -3.67
N ARG A 16 108.22 -21.77 -4.31
CA ARG A 16 108.18 -21.56 -5.76
C ARG A 16 107.15 -20.48 -6.05
N ALA A 17 107.66 -19.33 -6.51
CA ALA A 17 106.89 -18.19 -6.92
C ALA A 17 105.88 -18.58 -8.01
N GLY A 18 104.61 -18.60 -7.65
CA GLY A 18 103.51 -18.39 -8.58
C GLY A 18 103.26 -16.89 -8.67
N GLY A 19 103.26 -16.34 -9.88
CA GLY A 19 102.83 -14.96 -10.13
C GLY A 19 101.43 -14.77 -9.56
N LYS A 20 101.30 -13.87 -8.59
CA LYS A 20 100.02 -13.53 -7.99
C LYS A 20 99.26 -12.69 -9.01
N ILE A 21 98.25 -13.28 -9.63
CA ILE A 21 97.28 -12.54 -10.46
C ILE A 21 96.67 -11.47 -9.54
N ILE A 22 96.90 -10.20 -9.85
CA ILE A 22 96.23 -9.08 -9.18
C ILE A 22 94.81 -9.09 -9.75
N MET A 23 93.80 -9.29 -8.90
CA MET A 23 92.39 -9.28 -9.28
C MET A 23 91.74 -8.07 -8.61
N LEU A 24 90.95 -7.32 -9.37
CA LEU A 24 90.22 -6.16 -8.83
C LEU A 24 89.07 -6.64 -7.93
N PRO A 25 88.65 -5.84 -6.93
CA PRO A 25 87.48 -6.18 -6.12
C PRO A 25 86.22 -6.33 -6.99
N GLY A 26 85.22 -7.08 -6.53
CA GLY A 26 83.90 -7.11 -7.16
C GLY A 26 83.21 -5.73 -7.18
N PHE A 27 82.00 -5.70 -7.72
CA PHE A 27 81.14 -4.51 -7.66
C PHE A 27 80.82 -4.15 -6.20
N ASP A 28 80.70 -2.85 -5.92
CA ASP A 28 80.15 -2.38 -4.63
C ASP A 28 78.65 -2.69 -4.56
N GLU A 29 77.95 -2.51 -5.68
CA GLU A 29 76.52 -2.83 -5.81
C GLU A 29 76.15 -3.05 -7.28
N ILE A 30 75.22 -3.96 -7.54
CA ILE A 30 74.46 -4.00 -8.78
C ILE A 30 73.02 -3.61 -8.42
N VAL A 31 72.62 -2.40 -8.78
CA VAL A 31 71.42 -1.77 -8.22
C VAL A 31 70.17 -2.59 -8.58
N GLY A 32 69.43 -2.99 -7.54
CA GLY A 32 68.19 -3.75 -7.68
C GLY A 32 68.35 -5.27 -7.84
N VAL A 33 69.58 -5.79 -7.85
CA VAL A 33 69.85 -7.23 -7.77
C VAL A 33 70.26 -7.59 -6.35
N ASP A 34 69.64 -8.62 -5.78
CA ASP A 34 69.97 -9.09 -4.44
C ASP A 34 71.42 -9.64 -4.40
N PRO A 35 72.33 -9.06 -3.61
CA PRO A 35 73.71 -9.56 -3.51
C PRO A 35 73.78 -10.97 -2.91
N ASP A 36 72.79 -11.36 -2.10
CA ASP A 36 72.73 -12.68 -1.47
C ASP A 36 72.04 -13.73 -2.35
N ASP A 37 71.43 -13.35 -3.48
CA ASP A 37 70.91 -14.31 -4.46
C ASP A 37 72.06 -14.97 -5.22
N ALA A 38 72.27 -16.27 -4.98
CA ALA A 38 73.31 -17.06 -5.63
C ALA A 38 73.08 -17.23 -7.14
N GLU A 39 71.85 -17.12 -7.61
CA GLU A 39 71.50 -17.19 -9.04
C GLU A 39 71.56 -15.81 -9.70
N GLY A 40 71.67 -14.73 -8.91
CA GLY A 40 71.75 -13.35 -9.38
C GLY A 40 70.56 -12.96 -10.27
N LEU A 41 69.34 -13.37 -9.91
CA LEU A 41 68.18 -13.11 -10.74
C LEU A 41 67.92 -11.60 -10.83
N ILE A 42 67.82 -11.10 -12.06
CA ILE A 42 67.48 -9.71 -12.31
C ILE A 42 65.94 -9.59 -12.27
N PRO A 43 65.36 -8.83 -11.33
CA PRO A 43 63.91 -8.63 -11.31
C PRO A 43 63.44 -7.93 -12.59
N LEU A 44 62.24 -8.27 -13.06
CA LEU A 44 61.63 -7.67 -14.25
C LEU A 44 61.58 -6.15 -14.16
N SER A 45 61.27 -5.58 -12.99
CA SER A 45 61.26 -4.12 -12.80
C SER A 45 62.63 -3.48 -13.03
N VAL A 46 63.72 -4.24 -12.80
CA VAL A 46 65.10 -3.79 -13.03
C VAL A 46 65.51 -4.00 -14.49
N SER A 47 65.09 -5.10 -15.12
CA SER A 47 65.42 -5.39 -16.53
C SER A 47 64.72 -4.48 -17.55
N LEU A 48 63.77 -3.65 -17.09
CA LEU A 48 63.08 -2.62 -17.89
C LEU A 48 63.80 -1.27 -17.93
N GLN A 49 65.03 -1.19 -17.41
CA GLN A 49 65.92 -0.02 -17.46
C GLN A 49 67.38 -0.47 -17.61
N PRO A 50 68.32 0.42 -17.99
CA PRO A 50 69.75 0.09 -17.95
C PRO A 50 70.19 -0.36 -16.55
N LEU A 51 70.93 -1.46 -16.44
CA LEU A 51 71.39 -2.01 -15.17
C LEU A 51 72.59 -1.21 -14.65
N GLU A 52 72.45 -0.55 -13.51
CA GLU A 52 73.52 0.22 -12.88
C GLU A 52 74.49 -0.71 -12.12
N CYS A 53 75.75 -0.74 -12.54
CA CYS A 53 76.84 -1.44 -11.87
C CYS A 53 77.76 -0.41 -11.21
N ARG A 54 77.77 -0.40 -9.87
CA ARG A 54 78.59 0.52 -9.05
C ARG A 54 79.95 -0.10 -8.78
N ILE A 55 81.00 0.56 -9.28
CA ILE A 55 82.37 0.05 -9.27
C ILE A 55 83.17 0.79 -8.19
N PRO A 56 83.83 0.09 -7.25
CA PRO A 56 84.67 0.73 -6.24
C PRO A 56 85.91 1.38 -6.85
N GLN A 57 86.53 2.28 -6.09
CA GLN A 57 87.84 2.83 -6.46
C GLN A 57 88.90 1.71 -6.48
N TRP A 58 89.67 1.60 -7.57
CA TRP A 58 90.76 0.62 -7.69
C TRP A 58 92.12 1.19 -7.31
N VAL A 59 93.05 0.30 -6.90
CA VAL A 59 94.42 0.64 -6.50
C VAL A 59 95.41 -0.38 -7.10
N PRO A 60 96.52 0.04 -7.73
CA PRO A 60 96.90 1.44 -7.97
C PRO A 60 96.05 2.09 -9.08
N GLY A 61 95.67 3.35 -8.88
CA GLY A 61 95.04 4.18 -9.91
C GLY A 61 96.07 4.77 -10.90
N PRO A 62 95.62 5.45 -11.97
CA PRO A 62 96.49 6.11 -12.94
C PRO A 62 97.44 7.13 -12.29
N THR A 63 98.69 7.16 -12.76
CA THR A 63 99.66 8.18 -12.32
C THR A 63 99.29 9.58 -12.86
N PRO A 64 99.74 10.68 -12.23
CA PRO A 64 99.35 12.03 -12.66
C PRO A 64 99.61 12.30 -14.15
N GLY A 65 98.56 12.67 -14.88
CA GLY A 65 98.63 12.95 -16.33
C GLY A 65 98.56 11.72 -17.23
N ARG A 66 98.30 10.53 -16.67
CA ARG A 66 98.09 9.28 -17.39
C ARG A 66 96.67 8.78 -17.25
N THR A 67 96.24 7.92 -18.16
CA THR A 67 94.84 7.48 -18.27
C THR A 67 94.73 5.98 -18.06
N HIS A 68 93.77 5.58 -17.24
CA HIS A 68 93.26 4.21 -17.22
C HIS A 68 91.86 4.20 -17.85
N THR A 69 91.50 3.13 -18.56
CA THR A 69 90.15 2.95 -19.11
C THR A 69 89.41 1.86 -18.34
N LEU A 70 88.32 2.24 -17.69
CA LEU A 70 87.38 1.34 -17.05
C LEU A 70 86.38 0.84 -18.09
N LYS A 71 86.23 -0.47 -18.24
CA LYS A 71 85.27 -1.10 -19.16
C LYS A 71 84.37 -2.07 -18.40
N LEU A 72 83.07 -1.96 -18.59
CA LEU A 72 82.07 -2.91 -18.10
C LEU A 72 81.81 -3.97 -19.17
N TRP A 73 81.87 -5.24 -18.78
CA TRP A 73 81.69 -6.37 -19.68
C TRP A 73 80.45 -7.18 -19.31
N TRP A 74 79.63 -7.45 -20.33
CA TRP A 74 78.53 -8.40 -20.29
C TRP A 74 78.94 -9.66 -21.04
N ARG A 75 79.20 -10.74 -20.30
CA ARG A 75 79.65 -11.99 -20.88
C ARG A 75 78.50 -12.97 -20.98
N ILE A 76 78.14 -13.30 -22.22
CA ILE A 76 77.04 -14.19 -22.56
C ILE A 76 77.56 -15.34 -23.44
N GLN A 77 77.24 -16.58 -23.06
CA GLN A 77 77.70 -17.79 -23.77
C GLN A 77 79.22 -17.84 -24.02
N GLY A 78 80.02 -17.24 -23.13
CA GLY A 78 81.48 -17.19 -23.22
C GLY A 78 82.04 -16.06 -24.10
N VAL A 79 81.18 -15.24 -24.73
CA VAL A 79 81.56 -14.06 -25.50
C VAL A 79 81.46 -12.83 -24.61
N ASN A 80 82.54 -12.04 -24.52
CA ASN A 80 82.54 -10.77 -23.81
C ASN A 80 82.02 -9.67 -24.75
N VAL A 81 81.00 -8.94 -24.32
CA VAL A 81 80.47 -7.75 -25.00
C VAL A 81 80.74 -6.55 -24.11
N GLU A 82 81.37 -5.50 -24.65
CA GLU A 82 81.55 -4.25 -23.91
C GLU A 82 80.20 -3.57 -23.75
N ALA A 83 79.75 -3.40 -22.50
CA ALA A 83 78.47 -2.81 -22.18
C ALA A 83 78.58 -1.28 -22.06
N ASP A 84 79.65 -0.79 -21.45
CA ASP A 84 79.93 0.63 -21.22
C ASP A 84 81.42 0.83 -20.89
N SER A 85 81.94 2.04 -21.07
CA SER A 85 83.33 2.37 -20.72
C SER A 85 83.56 3.84 -20.38
N HIS A 86 84.54 4.09 -19.52
CA HIS A 86 84.93 5.43 -19.11
C HIS A 86 86.44 5.54 -18.85
N SER A 87 87.04 6.64 -19.28
CA SER A 87 88.48 6.89 -19.08
C SER A 87 88.74 7.87 -17.93
N PHE A 88 89.62 7.50 -17.01
CA PHE A 88 90.01 8.33 -15.87
C PHE A 88 91.46 8.79 -16.01
N THR A 89 91.69 10.10 -15.87
CA THR A 89 93.04 10.66 -15.84
C THR A 89 93.50 10.85 -14.39
N GLY A 90 94.70 10.37 -14.06
CA GLY A 90 95.20 10.37 -12.69
C GLY A 90 95.48 11.75 -12.10
N PRO A 91 95.36 11.91 -10.77
CA PRO A 91 94.93 10.90 -9.79
C PRO A 91 93.39 10.75 -9.71
N LEU A 92 92.90 9.57 -9.32
CA LEU A 92 91.46 9.32 -9.07
C LEU A 92 90.96 10.15 -7.89
N ASN A 93 89.79 10.78 -8.03
CA ASN A 93 89.09 11.47 -6.94
C ASN A 93 88.20 10.47 -6.18
N PRO A 94 88.40 10.24 -4.87
CA PRO A 94 87.55 9.32 -4.10
C PRO A 94 86.06 9.69 -4.09
N ASP A 95 85.70 10.97 -4.24
CA ASP A 95 84.30 11.43 -4.23
C ASP A 95 83.51 10.98 -5.48
N ASP A 96 84.21 10.53 -6.54
CA ASP A 96 83.58 10.03 -7.76
C ASP A 96 83.17 8.54 -7.64
N PHE A 97 83.49 7.88 -6.51
CA PHE A 97 83.29 6.44 -6.31
C PHE A 97 82.24 6.14 -5.21
N PRO A 98 81.46 5.04 -5.35
CA PRO A 98 81.53 4.09 -6.45
C PRO A 98 80.99 4.66 -7.77
N TYR A 99 81.72 4.42 -8.85
CA TYR A 99 81.42 5.00 -10.15
C TYR A 99 80.41 4.11 -10.89
N PRO A 100 79.30 4.66 -11.43
CA PRO A 100 78.31 3.88 -12.16
C PRO A 100 78.72 3.66 -13.61
N LEU A 101 78.69 2.41 -14.06
CA LEU A 101 78.61 2.04 -15.47
C LEU A 101 77.33 1.24 -15.71
N TYR A 102 76.80 1.26 -16.94
CA TYR A 102 75.47 0.72 -17.21
C TYR A 102 75.48 -0.43 -18.22
N VAL A 103 74.79 -1.53 -17.91
CA VAL A 103 74.43 -2.50 -18.96
C VAL A 103 73.19 -2.01 -19.69
N PRO A 104 73.22 -1.85 -21.03
CA PRO A 104 72.05 -1.42 -21.79
C PRO A 104 70.84 -2.34 -21.57
N MET A 105 69.62 -1.76 -21.52
CA MET A 105 68.38 -2.53 -21.29
C MET A 105 68.21 -3.67 -22.31
N ASP A 106 68.52 -3.41 -23.58
CA ASP A 106 68.35 -4.38 -24.68
C ASP A 106 69.09 -5.70 -24.41
N TYR A 107 70.22 -5.66 -23.69
CA TYR A 107 71.00 -6.86 -23.37
C TYR A 107 70.22 -7.82 -22.46
N MET A 108 69.33 -7.29 -21.64
CA MET A 108 68.45 -8.07 -20.75
C MET A 108 67.09 -8.37 -21.39
N ARG A 109 66.71 -7.71 -22.49
CA ARG A 109 65.41 -7.88 -23.14
C ARG A 109 65.45 -8.78 -24.37
N GLU A 110 66.61 -8.99 -24.97
CA GLU A 110 66.77 -9.79 -26.19
C GLU A 110 66.77 -11.30 -25.94
N LEU A 111 67.35 -11.77 -24.84
CA LEU A 111 67.57 -13.20 -24.60
C LEU A 111 67.52 -13.57 -23.13
N ASP A 112 66.87 -14.70 -22.83
CA ASP A 112 66.97 -15.36 -21.54
C ASP A 112 68.30 -16.10 -21.42
N ALA A 113 69.09 -15.72 -20.43
CA ALA A 113 70.44 -16.25 -20.28
C ALA A 113 70.95 -16.12 -18.85
N VAL A 114 71.82 -17.06 -18.48
CA VAL A 114 72.76 -16.88 -17.38
C VAL A 114 74.01 -16.20 -17.95
N VAL A 115 74.38 -15.07 -17.37
CA VAL A 115 75.48 -14.21 -17.83
C VAL A 115 76.48 -13.98 -16.71
N GLU A 116 77.68 -13.54 -17.06
CA GLU A 116 78.66 -13.02 -16.10
C GLU A 116 78.86 -11.53 -16.37
N VAL A 117 78.71 -10.69 -15.34
CA VAL A 117 79.09 -9.28 -15.39
C VAL A 117 80.38 -9.07 -14.61
N PHE A 118 81.31 -8.30 -15.18
CA PHE A 118 82.57 -7.92 -14.56
C PHE A 118 83.10 -6.64 -15.20
N TYR A 119 84.06 -5.98 -14.58
CA TYR A 119 84.74 -4.85 -15.17
C TYR A 119 86.23 -5.13 -15.34
N THR A 120 86.87 -4.44 -16.29
CA THR A 120 88.32 -4.40 -16.42
C THR A 120 88.83 -2.97 -16.30
N VAL A 121 90.04 -2.83 -15.79
CA VAL A 121 90.81 -1.60 -15.86
C VAL A 121 91.98 -1.85 -16.80
N GLU A 122 91.99 -1.16 -17.95
CA GLU A 122 93.12 -1.11 -18.87
C GLU A 122 94.08 -0.01 -18.40
N ASP A 123 95.33 -0.39 -18.15
CA ASP A 123 96.37 0.55 -17.70
C ASP A 123 97.08 1.28 -18.85
N GLU A 124 98.08 2.09 -18.52
CA GLU A 124 98.84 2.88 -19.48
C GLU A 124 99.64 2.05 -20.51
N ALA A 125 99.92 0.78 -20.19
CA ALA A 125 100.62 -0.16 -21.05
C ALA A 125 99.67 -0.97 -21.95
N GLY A 126 98.36 -0.82 -21.75
CA GLY A 126 97.32 -1.61 -22.41
C GLY A 126 97.06 -2.96 -21.73
N ASP A 127 97.58 -3.17 -20.52
CA ASP A 127 97.34 -4.39 -19.77
C ASP A 127 95.96 -4.29 -19.07
N GLU A 128 95.06 -5.23 -19.36
CA GLU A 128 93.73 -5.30 -18.75
C GLU A 128 93.74 -6.16 -17.48
N THR A 129 93.33 -5.57 -16.37
CA THR A 129 93.13 -6.29 -15.10
C THR A 129 91.62 -6.49 -14.83
N PRO A 130 91.10 -7.72 -14.69
CA PRO A 130 89.68 -7.96 -14.45
C PRO A 130 89.29 -7.95 -12.95
N SER A 131 88.02 -7.65 -12.69
CA SER A 131 87.35 -7.89 -11.41
C SER A 131 86.89 -9.34 -11.24
N ASP A 132 86.44 -9.67 -10.03
CA ASP A 132 85.58 -10.84 -9.80
C ASP A 132 84.34 -10.77 -10.71
N ARG A 133 83.96 -11.93 -11.23
CA ARG A 133 82.77 -12.08 -12.06
C ARG A 133 81.56 -12.34 -11.18
N ARG A 134 80.47 -11.62 -11.46
CA ARG A 134 79.18 -11.85 -10.84
C ARG A 134 78.26 -12.54 -11.84
N THR A 135 77.76 -13.71 -11.47
CA THR A 135 76.72 -14.40 -12.23
C THR A 135 75.40 -13.68 -12.06
N LEU A 136 74.70 -13.42 -13.17
CA LEU A 136 73.34 -12.89 -13.20
C LEU A 136 72.45 -13.78 -14.06
N THR A 137 71.17 -13.86 -13.73
CA THR A 137 70.16 -14.58 -14.51
C THR A 137 69.15 -13.60 -15.07
N VAL A 138 69.01 -13.59 -16.40
CA VAL A 138 67.98 -12.86 -17.13
C VAL A 138 66.83 -13.83 -17.44
N ASP A 139 65.63 -13.50 -16.95
CA ASP A 139 64.41 -14.24 -17.21
C ASP A 139 63.27 -13.31 -17.64
N ASN A 140 62.82 -13.49 -18.87
CA ASN A 140 61.73 -12.79 -19.53
C ASN A 140 60.55 -13.73 -19.85
N ASN A 141 60.58 -14.99 -19.42
CA ASN A 141 59.57 -15.98 -19.76
C ASN A 141 58.46 -16.02 -18.70
N PRO A 142 57.28 -15.44 -18.96
CA PRO A 142 56.19 -15.54 -18.01
C PRO A 142 55.69 -16.98 -17.84
N PRO A 143 55.18 -17.33 -16.65
CA PRO A 143 54.39 -18.53 -16.46
C PRO A 143 53.21 -18.59 -17.43
N ARG A 144 52.77 -19.81 -17.78
CA ARG A 144 51.64 -20.02 -18.72
C ARG A 144 50.68 -21.09 -18.22
N PHE A 145 49.39 -20.86 -18.43
CA PHE A 145 48.37 -21.89 -18.24
C PHE A 145 48.55 -23.04 -19.25
N GLN A 146 48.19 -24.26 -18.86
CA GLN A 146 48.24 -25.42 -19.74
C GLN A 146 47.07 -25.42 -20.72
N HIS A 147 45.90 -24.97 -20.27
CA HIS A 147 44.70 -24.83 -21.07
C HIS A 147 44.04 -23.47 -20.84
N PRO A 148 43.41 -22.86 -21.87
CA PRO A 148 42.61 -21.63 -21.71
C PRO A 148 41.47 -21.75 -20.67
N ASP A 149 41.02 -22.96 -20.38
CA ASP A 149 39.94 -23.24 -19.41
C ASP A 149 40.45 -23.58 -17.99
N ASP A 150 41.76 -23.43 -17.75
CA ASP A 150 42.33 -23.63 -16.41
C ASP A 150 41.69 -22.63 -15.44
N LYS A 151 40.93 -23.16 -14.48
CA LYS A 151 40.27 -22.41 -13.42
C LYS A 151 40.46 -23.06 -12.08
N ALA A 152 40.37 -22.25 -11.03
CA ALA A 152 40.40 -22.73 -9.67
C ALA A 152 39.09 -23.47 -9.30
N ARG A 153 39.12 -24.25 -8.22
CA ARG A 153 37.97 -24.97 -7.66
C ARG A 153 38.07 -25.02 -6.14
N PHE A 154 36.92 -25.05 -5.44
CA PHE A 154 36.94 -25.25 -4.00
C PHE A 154 37.56 -26.61 -3.67
N VAL A 155 38.41 -26.64 -2.62
CA VAL A 155 38.93 -27.91 -2.11
C VAL A 155 37.82 -28.71 -1.41
N ASP A 156 36.90 -28.01 -0.73
CA ASP A 156 35.73 -28.62 -0.08
C ASP A 156 34.50 -28.59 -1.02
N PRO A 157 34.03 -29.74 -1.52
CA PRO A 157 32.85 -29.81 -2.39
C PRO A 157 31.54 -29.42 -1.67
N ALA A 158 31.47 -29.45 -0.33
CA ALA A 158 30.30 -28.99 0.41
C ALA A 158 30.14 -27.47 0.32
N ILE A 159 31.26 -26.73 0.26
CA ILE A 159 31.26 -25.27 0.03
C ILE A 159 30.83 -24.98 -1.40
N GLU A 160 31.28 -25.75 -2.38
CA GLU A 160 30.83 -25.62 -3.78
C GLU A 160 29.31 -25.83 -3.90
N ALA A 161 28.76 -26.85 -3.22
CA ALA A 161 27.33 -27.16 -3.25
C ALA A 161 26.45 -26.15 -2.50
N SER A 162 26.92 -25.62 -1.36
CA SER A 162 26.16 -24.69 -0.54
C SER A 162 26.36 -23.21 -0.93
N GLY A 163 27.44 -22.92 -1.64
CA GLY A 163 27.92 -21.56 -1.88
C GLY A 163 28.55 -20.94 -0.63
N ILE A 164 28.98 -19.70 -0.77
CA ILE A 164 29.55 -18.91 0.33
C ILE A 164 28.43 -18.27 1.14
N THR A 165 28.14 -18.84 2.30
CA THR A 165 27.19 -18.29 3.28
C THR A 165 27.90 -17.77 4.52
N GLU A 166 27.23 -16.97 5.35
CA GLU A 166 27.83 -16.53 6.62
C GLU A 166 28.15 -17.72 7.53
N ALA A 167 27.34 -18.80 7.51
CA ALA A 167 27.63 -20.01 8.26
C ALA A 167 28.92 -20.70 7.77
N VAL A 168 29.14 -20.74 6.44
CA VAL A 168 30.38 -21.26 5.84
C VAL A 168 31.58 -20.40 6.27
N LEU A 169 31.46 -19.07 6.19
CA LEU A 169 32.55 -18.15 6.55
C LEU A 169 32.82 -18.09 8.07
N ALA A 170 31.83 -18.37 8.91
CA ALA A 170 32.00 -18.48 10.35
C ALA A 170 32.68 -19.79 10.76
N ALA A 171 32.38 -20.88 10.05
CA ALA A 171 33.00 -22.19 10.28
C ALA A 171 34.42 -22.30 9.70
N ASN A 172 34.73 -21.52 8.66
CA ASN A 172 35.99 -21.59 7.92
C ASN A 172 36.65 -20.20 7.87
N PRO A 173 37.62 -19.88 8.75
CA PRO A 173 38.31 -18.58 8.73
C PRO A 173 39.14 -18.38 7.45
N VAL A 174 39.47 -19.46 6.75
CA VAL A 174 40.16 -19.50 5.46
C VAL A 174 39.42 -20.45 4.54
N ILE A 175 39.19 -20.02 3.30
CA ILE A 175 38.63 -20.85 2.23
C ILE A 175 39.78 -21.30 1.33
N GLU A 176 39.94 -22.62 1.20
CA GLU A 176 40.97 -23.22 0.36
C GLU A 176 40.44 -23.47 -1.06
N VAL A 177 41.16 -22.93 -2.05
CA VAL A 177 40.82 -23.06 -3.47
C VAL A 177 42.03 -23.62 -4.21
N GLN A 178 41.87 -24.77 -4.88
CA GLN A 178 42.91 -25.40 -5.67
C GLN A 178 42.91 -24.88 -7.10
N PHE A 179 44.08 -24.68 -7.69
CA PHE A 179 44.23 -24.38 -9.12
C PHE A 179 45.12 -25.40 -9.86
N PRO A 180 44.96 -25.56 -11.19
CA PRO A 180 45.71 -26.53 -11.97
C PRO A 180 47.22 -26.24 -12.03
N ALA A 181 48.00 -27.26 -12.38
CA ALA A 181 49.42 -27.09 -12.70
C ALA A 181 49.61 -26.17 -13.92
N TYR A 182 50.73 -25.46 -13.96
CA TYR A 182 51.07 -24.51 -15.02
C TYR A 182 52.48 -24.74 -15.56
N ILE A 183 52.75 -24.19 -16.74
CA ILE A 183 54.03 -24.27 -17.43
C ILE A 183 54.94 -23.16 -16.89
N GLY A 184 56.20 -23.50 -16.64
CA GLY A 184 57.19 -22.57 -16.09
C GLY A 184 57.24 -22.53 -14.56
N ARG A 185 56.61 -23.51 -13.89
CA ARG A 185 56.57 -23.58 -12.43
C ARG A 185 57.97 -23.70 -11.81
N ALA A 186 58.29 -22.75 -10.92
CA ALA A 186 59.50 -22.72 -10.11
C ALA A 186 59.19 -22.43 -8.63
N GLY A 187 60.22 -22.49 -7.79
CA GLY A 187 60.11 -22.08 -6.39
C GLY A 187 60.06 -20.56 -6.28
N ARG A 188 59.27 -20.07 -5.34
CA ARG A 188 58.94 -18.64 -5.12
C ARG A 188 58.11 -18.00 -6.21
N ASP A 189 57.45 -18.79 -7.04
CA ASP A 189 56.37 -18.30 -7.88
C ASP A 189 55.21 -17.84 -6.99
N ARG A 190 54.44 -16.86 -7.47
CA ARG A 190 53.33 -16.26 -6.74
C ARG A 190 52.05 -16.34 -7.56
N ALA A 191 50.91 -16.47 -6.88
CA ALA A 191 49.60 -16.37 -7.49
C ALA A 191 48.84 -15.18 -6.91
N GLY A 192 48.62 -14.16 -7.73
CA GLY A 192 47.77 -13.03 -7.39
C GLY A 192 46.33 -13.34 -7.76
N TYR A 193 45.40 -13.24 -6.82
CA TYR A 193 43.99 -13.58 -7.03
C TYR A 193 43.06 -12.38 -6.90
N TYR A 194 41.91 -12.49 -7.56
CA TYR A 194 40.95 -11.42 -7.79
C TYR A 194 39.56 -11.97 -7.47
N LEU A 195 38.96 -11.49 -6.38
CA LEU A 195 37.58 -11.76 -6.00
C LEU A 195 36.70 -10.59 -6.45
N SER A 196 35.64 -10.88 -7.22
CA SER A 196 34.76 -9.84 -7.76
C SER A 196 33.34 -10.34 -8.00
N ASN A 197 32.36 -9.44 -7.96
CA ASN A 197 31.00 -9.67 -8.44
C ASN A 197 30.88 -9.59 -9.98
N SER A 198 31.99 -9.34 -10.70
CA SER A 198 32.03 -9.18 -12.15
C SER A 198 33.14 -10.03 -12.77
N THR A 199 32.93 -10.46 -14.02
CA THR A 199 33.93 -11.17 -14.82
C THR A 199 33.99 -10.59 -16.24
N PRO A 200 35.16 -10.12 -16.73
CA PRO A 200 36.41 -9.97 -15.97
C PRO A 200 36.27 -8.87 -14.89
N PRO A 201 37.11 -8.90 -13.83
CA PRO A 201 37.07 -7.89 -12.78
C PRO A 201 37.40 -6.50 -13.35
N PHE A 202 36.54 -5.50 -13.08
CA PHE A 202 36.77 -4.10 -13.47
C PHE A 202 36.47 -3.13 -12.32
N PRO A 203 37.45 -2.29 -11.90
CA PRO A 203 38.87 -2.35 -12.28
C PRO A 203 39.52 -3.68 -11.84
N PRO A 204 40.62 -4.14 -12.47
CA PRO A 204 41.31 -5.36 -12.10
C PRO A 204 42.13 -5.14 -10.81
N ALA A 205 41.45 -4.89 -9.70
CA ALA A 205 42.05 -4.74 -8.39
C ALA A 205 42.39 -6.13 -7.82
N GLN A 206 43.67 -6.40 -7.64
CA GLN A 206 44.12 -7.65 -7.02
C GLN A 206 43.70 -7.67 -5.56
N THR A 207 43.04 -8.76 -5.13
CA THR A 207 42.60 -8.92 -3.74
C THR A 207 43.79 -9.21 -2.84
N ASP A 208 44.63 -10.17 -3.23
CA ASP A 208 45.86 -10.51 -2.51
C ASP A 208 46.79 -11.35 -3.41
N ILE A 209 47.96 -11.73 -2.88
CA ILE A 209 48.95 -12.58 -3.55
C ILE A 209 49.54 -13.60 -2.57
N GLN A 210 49.72 -14.84 -3.04
CA GLN A 210 50.34 -15.90 -2.26
C GLN A 210 51.61 -16.40 -2.95
N GLU A 211 52.71 -16.52 -2.19
CA GLU A 211 53.97 -17.14 -2.65
C GLU A 211 53.99 -18.65 -2.37
N PHE A 212 54.52 -19.41 -3.32
CA PHE A 212 54.78 -20.84 -3.21
C PHE A 212 56.30 -21.06 -3.16
N VAL A 213 56.86 -21.21 -1.97
CA VAL A 213 58.31 -21.19 -1.74
C VAL A 213 58.99 -22.35 -2.48
N ARG A 214 58.32 -23.51 -2.56
CA ARG A 214 58.87 -24.73 -3.17
C ARG A 214 57.99 -25.25 -4.31
N THR A 215 58.64 -25.84 -5.31
CA THR A 215 57.98 -26.42 -6.50
C THR A 215 57.07 -27.62 -6.16
N ASP A 216 57.24 -28.26 -5.01
CA ASP A 216 56.43 -29.41 -4.56
C ASP A 216 55.20 -29.02 -3.73
N GLU A 217 55.01 -27.74 -3.41
CA GLU A 217 53.86 -27.29 -2.62
C GLU A 217 52.52 -27.53 -3.34
N PRO A 218 51.44 -27.82 -2.62
CA PRO A 218 50.13 -27.91 -3.26
C PRO A 218 49.71 -26.53 -3.80
N LEU A 219 49.17 -26.50 -5.02
CA LEU A 219 48.66 -25.28 -5.67
C LEU A 219 47.29 -24.91 -5.09
N ILE A 220 47.28 -24.54 -3.80
CA ILE A 220 46.10 -24.16 -3.03
C ILE A 220 46.27 -22.71 -2.58
N LEU A 221 45.33 -21.87 -2.99
CA LEU A 221 45.15 -20.52 -2.46
C LEU A 221 44.41 -20.59 -1.13
N ARG A 222 44.94 -19.91 -0.12
CA ARG A 222 44.36 -19.78 1.21
C ARG A 222 43.77 -18.39 1.36
N ILE A 223 42.46 -18.27 1.13
CA ILE A 223 41.79 -16.98 1.02
C ILE A 223 41.05 -16.68 2.33
N PRO A 224 41.38 -15.60 3.05
CA PRO A 224 40.66 -15.17 4.25
C PRO A 224 39.15 -15.02 4.02
N ALA A 225 38.34 -15.47 4.98
CA ALA A 225 36.89 -15.37 4.93
C ALA A 225 36.38 -13.92 4.74
N ASP A 226 37.09 -12.94 5.29
CA ASP A 226 36.72 -11.51 5.21
C ASP A 226 36.74 -10.97 3.78
N TYR A 227 37.58 -11.51 2.89
CA TYR A 227 37.55 -11.12 1.48
C TYR A 227 36.26 -11.55 0.78
N PHE A 228 35.64 -12.65 1.21
CA PHE A 228 34.32 -13.05 0.70
C PHE A 228 33.18 -12.22 1.29
N ARG A 229 33.32 -11.72 2.53
CA ARG A 229 32.32 -10.82 3.15
C ARG A 229 32.20 -9.48 2.45
N ALA A 230 33.22 -9.06 1.71
CA ALA A 230 33.21 -7.84 0.90
C ALA A 230 32.40 -7.98 -0.41
N LEU A 231 31.98 -9.20 -0.79
CA LEU A 231 31.22 -9.46 -2.00
C LEU A 231 29.73 -9.18 -1.77
N SER A 232 29.06 -8.72 -2.83
CA SER A 232 27.59 -8.64 -2.86
C SER A 232 26.97 -10.04 -2.95
N ASN A 233 25.79 -10.23 -2.35
CA ASN A 233 25.00 -11.44 -2.54
C ASN A 233 24.68 -11.65 -4.04
N GLY A 234 24.68 -12.91 -4.48
CA GLY A 234 24.48 -13.29 -5.87
C GLY A 234 25.68 -14.07 -6.41
N THR A 235 25.84 -14.12 -7.73
CA THR A 235 27.00 -14.77 -8.36
C THR A 235 28.25 -13.89 -8.20
N ALA A 236 29.36 -14.52 -7.82
CA ALA A 236 30.69 -13.92 -7.76
C ALA A 236 31.72 -14.83 -8.44
N TYR A 237 32.92 -14.29 -8.65
CA TYR A 237 33.96 -14.93 -9.42
C TYR A 237 35.32 -14.83 -8.73
N LEU A 238 36.13 -15.88 -8.89
CA LEU A 238 37.55 -15.90 -8.58
C LEU A 238 38.34 -16.11 -9.87
N GLN A 239 39.31 -15.23 -10.12
CA GLN A 239 40.32 -15.37 -11.15
C GLN A 239 41.72 -15.16 -10.55
N TYR A 240 42.75 -15.67 -11.21
CA TYR A 240 44.13 -15.48 -10.77
C TYR A 240 45.10 -15.20 -11.93
N ARG A 241 46.25 -14.63 -11.57
CA ARG A 241 47.45 -14.49 -12.40
C ARG A 241 48.62 -15.15 -11.70
N LEU A 242 49.48 -15.77 -12.50
CA LEU A 242 50.71 -16.38 -12.00
C LEU A 242 51.87 -15.43 -12.28
N TYR A 243 52.77 -15.31 -11.31
CA TYR A 243 53.99 -14.52 -11.35
C TYR A 243 55.16 -15.45 -11.07
N ASP A 244 56.22 -15.39 -11.85
CA ASP A 244 57.47 -16.06 -11.51
C ASP A 244 58.26 -15.26 -10.44
N ARG A 245 59.40 -15.80 -10.04
CA ARG A 245 60.34 -15.14 -9.12
C ARG A 245 60.88 -13.80 -9.67
N ALA A 246 61.05 -13.68 -10.99
CA ALA A 246 61.53 -12.44 -11.63
C ALA A 246 60.44 -11.36 -11.65
N GLY A 247 59.17 -11.73 -11.55
CA GLY A 247 58.01 -10.87 -11.65
C GLY A 247 57.35 -10.86 -13.03
N ASN A 248 57.76 -11.71 -13.98
CA ASN A 248 56.97 -11.92 -15.19
C ASN A 248 55.67 -12.63 -14.84
N PHE A 249 54.60 -12.32 -15.58
CA PHE A 249 53.28 -12.81 -15.24
C PHE A 249 52.45 -13.22 -16.46
N THR A 250 51.45 -14.07 -16.22
CA THR A 250 50.51 -14.50 -17.26
C THR A 250 49.78 -13.31 -17.90
N LEU A 251 49.83 -13.19 -19.23
CA LEU A 251 49.21 -12.10 -19.98
C LEU A 251 47.68 -12.02 -19.80
N ALA A 252 47.03 -13.18 -19.65
CA ALA A 252 45.60 -13.30 -19.40
C ALA A 252 45.34 -13.72 -17.94
N PHE A 253 44.11 -13.49 -17.48
CA PHE A 253 43.60 -14.15 -16.28
C PHE A 253 43.35 -15.64 -16.55
N SER A 254 43.31 -16.43 -15.49
CA SER A 254 42.71 -17.77 -15.53
C SER A 254 41.26 -17.72 -16.02
N ALA A 255 40.72 -18.86 -16.45
CA ALA A 255 39.27 -18.98 -16.60
C ALA A 255 38.59 -18.71 -15.23
N PRO A 256 37.40 -18.08 -15.23
CA PRO A 256 36.73 -17.72 -13.99
C PRO A 256 36.16 -18.95 -13.28
N MET A 257 36.38 -19.01 -11.97
CA MET A 257 35.63 -19.87 -11.07
C MET A 257 34.43 -19.08 -10.55
N ASP A 258 33.22 -19.45 -10.97
CA ASP A 258 31.97 -18.87 -10.49
C ASP A 258 31.45 -19.59 -9.23
N PHE A 259 30.86 -18.83 -8.31
CA PHE A 259 30.22 -19.35 -7.10
C PHE A 259 29.12 -18.40 -6.61
N ASN A 260 28.20 -18.90 -5.78
CA ASN A 260 27.14 -18.10 -5.19
C ASN A 260 27.54 -17.54 -3.82
N VAL A 261 27.24 -16.27 -3.55
CA VAL A 261 27.41 -15.59 -2.27
C VAL A 261 26.03 -15.32 -1.68
N ASN A 262 25.80 -15.80 -0.46
CA ASN A 262 24.55 -15.72 0.26
C ASN A 262 24.81 -15.45 1.75
N LEU A 263 25.29 -14.23 2.04
CA LEU A 263 25.65 -13.78 3.39
C LEU A 263 24.43 -13.38 4.23
N ILE A 264 23.32 -13.00 3.59
CA ILE A 264 22.06 -12.73 4.29
C ILE A 264 21.20 -14.01 4.23
N PRO A 265 20.99 -14.72 5.36
CA PRO A 265 20.23 -15.96 5.37
C PRO A 265 18.86 -15.79 4.74
N SER A 266 18.43 -16.70 3.86
CA SER A 266 17.09 -16.64 3.25
C SER A 266 15.99 -16.72 4.32
N PRO A 267 14.82 -16.08 4.10
CA PRO A 267 13.64 -16.29 4.93
C PRO A 267 13.29 -17.79 5.02
N GLY A 268 13.18 -18.30 6.24
CA GLY A 268 12.86 -19.69 6.54
C GLY A 268 11.87 -19.81 7.69
N MET A 269 11.33 -21.01 7.90
CA MET A 269 10.39 -21.30 9.00
C MET A 269 9.20 -20.32 9.08
N LEU A 270 8.73 -19.86 7.91
CA LEU A 270 7.67 -18.85 7.80
C LEU A 270 6.35 -19.36 8.41
N PRO A 271 5.86 -18.78 9.53
CA PRO A 271 4.62 -19.23 10.16
C PRO A 271 3.41 -18.97 9.26
N ALA A 272 2.36 -19.77 9.41
CA ALA A 272 1.07 -19.49 8.76
C ALA A 272 0.52 -18.14 9.28
N PRO A 273 -0.13 -17.33 8.42
CA PRO A 273 -0.72 -16.07 8.86
C PRO A 273 -1.84 -16.33 9.88
N GLN A 274 -1.93 -15.48 10.89
CA GLN A 274 -3.07 -15.47 11.81
C GLN A 274 -4.09 -14.47 11.29
N ILE A 275 -5.35 -14.88 11.20
CA ILE A 275 -6.42 -13.94 10.86
C ILE A 275 -6.89 -13.27 12.14
N ARG A 276 -6.89 -11.94 12.15
CA ARG A 276 -7.41 -11.15 13.25
C ARG A 276 -8.73 -10.52 12.82
N PRO A 277 -9.89 -11.16 13.06
CA PRO A 277 -11.18 -10.52 12.86
C PRO A 277 -11.39 -9.44 13.95
N PRO A 278 -12.06 -8.32 13.66
CA PRO A 278 -12.23 -7.24 14.64
C PRO A 278 -13.48 -7.37 15.52
N ALA A 279 -14.44 -8.24 15.19
CA ALA A 279 -15.75 -8.23 15.86
C ALA A 279 -16.08 -9.50 16.67
N TYR A 280 -15.78 -10.71 16.16
CA TYR A 280 -16.18 -11.97 16.84
C TYR A 280 -15.13 -13.09 16.74
N ILE A 281 -15.03 -13.93 17.78
CA ILE A 281 -14.26 -15.18 17.78
C ILE A 281 -15.21 -16.33 17.41
N ASP A 282 -15.81 -16.26 16.23
CA ASP A 282 -16.72 -17.29 15.70
C ASP A 282 -16.15 -18.05 14.50
N PHE A 283 -14.89 -17.78 14.16
CA PHE A 283 -14.15 -18.40 13.03
C PHE A 283 -14.83 -18.22 11.66
N LEU A 284 -15.76 -17.27 11.53
CA LEU A 284 -16.49 -17.00 10.29
C LEU A 284 -16.43 -15.52 9.94
N ILE A 285 -15.74 -15.20 8.85
CA ILE A 285 -15.59 -13.82 8.40
C ILE A 285 -16.84 -13.41 7.60
N LYS A 286 -17.53 -12.38 8.08
CA LYS A 286 -18.76 -11.84 7.51
C LYS A 286 -18.60 -10.37 7.09
N ARG A 287 -19.67 -9.75 6.55
CA ARG A 287 -19.63 -8.37 6.05
C ARG A 287 -19.44 -7.35 7.18
N ASP A 288 -19.89 -7.65 8.39
CA ASP A 288 -19.61 -6.85 9.58
C ASP A 288 -18.12 -6.84 9.95
N ASP A 289 -17.45 -8.00 9.89
CA ASP A 289 -15.99 -8.07 10.05
C ASP A 289 -15.27 -7.24 8.98
N ALA A 290 -15.73 -7.32 7.73
CA ALA A 290 -15.18 -6.53 6.64
C ALA A 290 -15.33 -5.02 6.86
N ARG A 291 -16.48 -4.56 7.40
CA ARG A 291 -16.68 -3.16 7.80
C ARG A 291 -15.77 -2.74 8.96
N ALA A 292 -15.42 -3.67 9.83
CA ALA A 292 -14.52 -3.43 10.96
C ALA A 292 -13.02 -3.59 10.58
N VAL A 293 -12.71 -3.90 9.32
CA VAL A 293 -11.38 -4.17 8.74
C VAL A 293 -10.80 -5.54 9.09
N VAL A 294 -10.80 -6.47 8.13
CA VAL A 294 -10.12 -7.77 8.30
C VAL A 294 -8.63 -7.63 8.01
N ALA A 295 -7.78 -8.14 8.90
CA ALA A 295 -6.33 -8.20 8.69
C ALA A 295 -5.79 -9.63 8.85
N ALA A 296 -4.84 -9.99 7.99
CA ALA A 296 -4.01 -11.18 8.14
C ALA A 296 -2.65 -10.77 8.70
N VAL A 297 -2.17 -11.49 9.72
CA VAL A 297 -1.05 -11.07 10.56
C VAL A 297 0.09 -12.06 10.43
N ILE A 298 1.32 -11.58 10.22
CA ILE A 298 2.53 -12.35 10.45
C ILE A 298 2.80 -12.34 11.96
N PRO A 299 2.66 -13.47 12.67
CA PRO A 299 2.51 -13.45 14.12
C PRO A 299 3.81 -13.17 14.88
N PHE A 300 4.95 -13.62 14.36
CA PHE A 300 6.26 -13.47 15.01
C PHE A 300 7.39 -13.43 13.98
N LEU A 301 8.57 -13.01 14.44
CA LEU A 301 9.81 -12.96 13.66
C LEU A 301 10.15 -14.35 13.11
N TYR A 302 10.40 -14.44 11.81
CA TYR A 302 10.81 -15.67 11.13
C TYR A 302 12.33 -15.77 10.99
N ASP A 303 12.82 -16.98 10.68
CA ASP A 303 14.26 -17.23 10.52
C ASP A 303 14.80 -16.49 9.30
N GLY A 304 15.97 -15.85 9.46
CA GLY A 304 16.62 -15.14 8.37
C GLY A 304 15.94 -13.82 7.96
N TYR A 305 15.08 -13.24 8.81
CA TYR A 305 14.59 -11.87 8.61
C TYR A 305 15.74 -10.89 8.39
N ALA A 306 15.57 -10.01 7.40
CA ALA A 306 16.48 -8.90 7.15
C ALA A 306 15.69 -7.60 6.93
N PRO A 307 16.21 -6.45 7.38
CA PRO A 307 15.64 -5.16 7.03
C PRO A 307 15.51 -5.00 5.50
N GLY A 308 14.34 -4.55 5.06
CA GLY A 308 14.02 -4.43 3.63
C GLY A 308 13.25 -5.62 3.04
N ASP A 309 12.99 -6.68 3.82
CA ASP A 309 12.02 -7.70 3.45
C ASP A 309 10.62 -7.09 3.31
N GLU A 310 9.96 -7.38 2.19
CA GLU A 310 8.59 -6.97 1.91
C GLU A 310 7.65 -8.18 2.00
N VAL A 311 6.41 -7.97 2.45
CA VAL A 311 5.36 -8.99 2.45
C VAL A 311 4.35 -8.73 1.35
N VAL A 312 3.95 -9.81 0.67
CA VAL A 312 2.73 -9.85 -0.15
C VAL A 312 1.78 -10.85 0.49
N MET A 313 0.65 -10.37 1.03
CA MET A 313 -0.40 -11.24 1.54
C MET A 313 -1.23 -11.78 0.38
N ILE A 314 -1.57 -13.06 0.40
CA ILE A 314 -2.32 -13.76 -0.64
C ILE A 314 -3.58 -14.34 -0.02
N TRP A 315 -4.73 -13.81 -0.42
CA TRP A 315 -6.06 -14.22 0.02
C TRP A 315 -6.79 -14.95 -1.10
N ASP A 316 -7.05 -16.25 -0.93
CA ASP A 316 -7.74 -17.05 -1.95
C ASP A 316 -7.08 -16.93 -3.35
N GLY A 317 -5.74 -16.95 -3.37
CA GLY A 317 -4.92 -16.77 -4.58
C GLY A 317 -4.77 -15.33 -5.08
N ARG A 318 -5.39 -14.34 -4.42
CA ARG A 318 -5.35 -12.92 -4.81
C ARG A 318 -4.33 -12.17 -3.95
N ALA A 319 -3.36 -11.52 -4.59
CA ALA A 319 -2.34 -10.74 -3.89
C ALA A 319 -2.85 -9.37 -3.44
N VAL A 320 -2.55 -9.00 -2.20
CA VAL A 320 -2.66 -7.63 -1.68
C VAL A 320 -1.41 -6.87 -2.14
N LEU A 321 -1.60 -5.90 -3.02
CA LEU A 321 -0.54 -5.09 -3.61
C LEU A 321 -0.69 -3.61 -3.23
N PRO A 322 0.41 -2.86 -3.18
CA PRO A 322 1.80 -3.27 -3.42
C PRO A 322 2.39 -4.13 -2.27
N PRO A 323 3.55 -4.80 -2.48
CA PRO A 323 4.31 -5.39 -1.38
C PRO A 323 4.56 -4.35 -0.27
N GLN A 324 4.50 -4.78 0.99
CA GLN A 324 4.62 -3.90 2.14
C GLN A 324 5.92 -4.18 2.91
N PRO A 325 6.76 -3.18 3.20
CA PRO A 325 7.98 -3.39 3.97
C PRO A 325 7.64 -3.80 5.42
N ILE A 326 8.26 -4.88 5.90
CA ILE A 326 8.04 -5.39 7.26
C ILE A 326 8.85 -4.56 8.25
N THR A 327 8.16 -3.83 9.13
CA THR A 327 8.77 -2.89 10.08
C THR A 327 8.80 -3.38 11.52
N HIS A 328 7.94 -4.32 11.88
CA HIS A 328 7.81 -4.86 13.24
C HIS A 328 7.08 -6.19 13.23
N PHE A 329 7.03 -6.86 14.38
CA PHE A 329 6.21 -8.05 14.59
C PHE A 329 5.39 -7.90 15.88
N PRO A 330 4.13 -8.40 15.94
CA PRO A 330 3.36 -8.96 14.82
C PRO A 330 3.09 -7.92 13.73
N PHE A 331 3.08 -8.33 12.45
CA PHE A 331 2.88 -7.43 11.31
C PHE A 331 1.51 -7.65 10.67
N PRO A 332 0.53 -6.74 10.83
CA PRO A 332 -0.77 -6.85 10.19
C PRO A 332 -0.75 -6.35 8.74
N VAL A 333 -1.39 -7.10 7.84
CA VAL A 333 -1.75 -6.66 6.50
C VAL A 333 -3.26 -6.63 6.39
N GLU A 334 -3.83 -5.43 6.26
CA GLU A 334 -5.26 -5.25 6.00
C GLU A 334 -5.62 -5.85 4.65
N ILE A 335 -6.74 -6.58 4.60
CA ILE A 335 -7.22 -7.22 3.37
C ILE A 335 -8.36 -6.36 2.82
N PRO A 336 -8.17 -5.67 1.69
CA PRO A 336 -9.20 -4.83 1.11
C PRO A 336 -10.46 -5.62 0.72
N TRP A 337 -11.63 -4.98 0.78
CA TRP A 337 -12.91 -5.64 0.49
C TRP A 337 -12.94 -6.33 -0.87
N ASN A 338 -12.41 -5.72 -1.93
CA ASN A 338 -12.37 -6.33 -3.27
C ASN A 338 -11.53 -7.63 -3.31
N ILE A 339 -10.49 -7.73 -2.47
CA ILE A 339 -9.66 -8.94 -2.34
C ILE A 339 -10.38 -10.00 -1.49
N LEU A 340 -10.94 -9.59 -0.33
CA LEU A 340 -11.75 -10.45 0.55
C LEU A 340 -12.93 -11.07 -0.22
N ARG A 341 -13.72 -10.24 -0.91
CA ARG A 341 -14.95 -10.60 -1.62
C ARG A 341 -14.67 -11.40 -2.89
N GLY A 342 -13.63 -11.05 -3.64
CA GLY A 342 -13.35 -11.64 -4.95
C GLY A 342 -14.45 -11.41 -5.99
N THR A 343 -14.39 -12.13 -7.10
CA THR A 343 -15.34 -12.01 -8.23
C THR A 343 -16.33 -13.18 -8.33
N GLY A 344 -16.20 -14.18 -7.46
CA GLY A 344 -17.06 -15.36 -7.46
C GLY A 344 -18.50 -15.07 -6.99
N PRO A 345 -19.42 -16.03 -7.14
CA PRO A 345 -20.75 -15.93 -6.55
C PRO A 345 -20.66 -15.82 -5.02
N LEU A 346 -21.68 -15.21 -4.40
CA LEU A 346 -21.79 -15.18 -2.95
C LEU A 346 -22.13 -16.57 -2.43
N ALA A 347 -21.24 -17.15 -1.65
CA ALA A 347 -21.42 -18.44 -0.99
C ALA A 347 -20.56 -18.50 0.27
N ARG A 348 -20.95 -19.37 1.20
CA ARG A 348 -20.07 -19.80 2.27
C ARG A 348 -18.95 -20.65 1.68
N MET A 349 -17.70 -20.28 1.94
CA MET A 349 -16.54 -21.01 1.45
C MET A 349 -15.38 -20.94 2.42
N GLU A 350 -14.50 -21.93 2.35
CA GLU A 350 -13.21 -21.93 3.04
C GLU A 350 -12.14 -21.39 2.09
N VAL A 351 -11.42 -20.37 2.51
CA VAL A 351 -10.38 -19.70 1.70
C VAL A 351 -8.99 -19.97 2.25
N PRO A 352 -8.00 -20.28 1.38
CA PRO A 352 -6.61 -20.37 1.77
C PRO A 352 -6.00 -18.96 1.89
N VAL A 353 -5.29 -18.72 2.99
CA VAL A 353 -4.56 -17.48 3.24
C VAL A 353 -3.10 -17.80 3.53
N ARG A 354 -2.19 -17.13 2.82
CA ARG A 354 -0.73 -17.24 3.02
C ARG A 354 -0.10 -15.91 2.69
N TYR A 355 1.19 -15.75 2.97
CA TYR A 355 1.96 -14.62 2.47
C TYR A 355 3.25 -15.09 1.80
N GLU A 356 3.87 -14.20 1.05
CA GLU A 356 5.20 -14.36 0.51
C GLU A 356 6.11 -13.27 1.06
N ILE A 357 7.33 -13.64 1.42
CA ILE A 357 8.41 -12.69 1.68
C ILE A 357 9.17 -12.43 0.39
N HIS A 358 9.24 -11.18 0.00
CA HIS A 358 9.93 -10.69 -1.18
C HIS A 358 11.23 -10.02 -0.73
N ARG A 359 12.36 -10.53 -1.23
CA ARG A 359 13.69 -9.99 -0.97
C ARG A 359 14.37 -9.68 -2.29
N ALA A 360 14.98 -8.49 -2.39
CA ALA A 360 15.68 -8.05 -3.60
C ALA A 360 16.66 -9.11 -4.12
N GLY A 361 16.58 -9.41 -5.42
CA GLY A 361 17.44 -10.38 -6.10
C GLY A 361 17.14 -11.85 -5.80
N ARG A 362 16.04 -12.18 -5.10
CA ARG A 362 15.64 -13.56 -4.77
C ARG A 362 14.21 -13.86 -5.21
N PRO A 363 13.89 -15.13 -5.50
CA PRO A 363 12.50 -15.53 -5.72
C PRO A 363 11.68 -15.35 -4.43
N PRO A 364 10.34 -15.19 -4.53
CA PRO A 364 9.47 -15.10 -3.36
C PRO A 364 9.53 -16.35 -2.46
N PHE A 365 9.47 -16.13 -1.15
CA PHE A 365 9.47 -17.20 -0.14
C PHE A 365 8.06 -17.36 0.46
N PRO A 366 7.31 -18.43 0.12
CA PRO A 366 5.94 -18.61 0.57
C PRO A 366 5.87 -19.13 2.02
N SER A 367 4.92 -18.63 2.79
CA SER A 367 4.57 -19.14 4.11
C SER A 367 3.78 -20.46 4.05
N LEU A 368 3.62 -21.11 5.21
CA LEU A 368 2.56 -22.08 5.39
C LEU A 368 1.18 -21.44 5.14
N VAL A 369 0.21 -22.28 4.74
CA VAL A 369 -1.17 -21.85 4.45
C VAL A 369 -2.02 -21.99 5.72
N ASN A 370 -2.82 -20.97 6.01
CA ASN A 370 -3.93 -21.03 6.94
C ASN A 370 -5.26 -21.08 6.16
N PHE A 371 -6.30 -21.67 6.72
CA PHE A 371 -7.63 -21.71 6.11
C PHE A 371 -8.62 -20.95 6.99
N SER A 372 -9.56 -20.24 6.37
CA SER A 372 -10.58 -19.48 7.09
C SER A 372 -11.91 -19.54 6.37
N TRP A 373 -13.00 -19.61 7.13
CA TRP A 373 -14.34 -19.58 6.55
C TRP A 373 -14.77 -18.14 6.32
N VAL A 374 -15.28 -17.86 5.12
CA VAL A 374 -15.94 -16.60 4.76
C VAL A 374 -17.38 -16.89 4.38
N ASP A 375 -18.29 -16.01 4.76
CA ASP A 375 -19.66 -16.03 4.28
C ASP A 375 -20.18 -14.60 4.10
N PHE A 376 -20.14 -14.15 2.85
CA PHE A 376 -20.60 -12.81 2.46
C PHE A 376 -21.99 -12.84 1.82
N THR A 377 -22.72 -13.97 1.91
CA THR A 377 -24.09 -14.10 1.40
C THR A 377 -25.02 -13.08 2.05
N ILE A 378 -26.03 -12.64 1.31
CA ILE A 378 -26.97 -11.61 1.73
C ILE A 378 -28.37 -12.01 1.30
N ALA A 379 -29.38 -11.48 2.00
CA ALA A 379 -30.74 -11.44 1.53
C ALA A 379 -30.89 -10.32 0.49
N GLY A 380 -30.91 -10.68 -0.80
CA GLY A 380 -31.09 -9.78 -1.94
C GLY A 380 -29.88 -9.60 -2.84
N GLN A 381 -29.93 -8.57 -3.70
CA GLN A 381 -28.84 -8.26 -4.62
C GLN A 381 -27.66 -7.57 -3.92
N ASP A 382 -26.45 -7.78 -4.45
CA ASP A 382 -25.23 -7.08 -4.02
C ASP A 382 -25.17 -5.66 -4.59
N HIS A 383 -24.24 -4.84 -4.11
CA HIS A 383 -24.10 -3.44 -4.55
C HIS A 383 -22.65 -2.95 -4.54
N VAL A 384 -22.38 -1.89 -5.31
CA VAL A 384 -21.03 -1.34 -5.51
C VAL A 384 -20.38 -0.80 -4.23
N ASN A 385 -21.19 -0.37 -3.26
CA ASN A 385 -20.71 0.18 -1.98
C ASN A 385 -20.58 -0.89 -0.89
N ALA A 386 -20.78 -2.18 -1.21
CA ALA A 386 -20.53 -3.24 -0.25
C ALA A 386 -19.08 -3.12 0.31
N PRO A 387 -18.84 -3.41 1.59
CA PRO A 387 -19.74 -4.08 2.55
C PRO A 387 -20.61 -3.12 3.37
N ALA A 388 -20.79 -1.87 2.92
CA ALA A 388 -21.69 -0.92 3.59
C ALA A 388 -23.11 -1.49 3.73
N LEU A 389 -23.81 -1.10 4.80
CA LEU A 389 -25.16 -1.58 5.09
C LEU A 389 -26.19 -1.05 4.09
N LEU A 390 -26.08 0.24 3.72
CA LEU A 390 -27.03 0.87 2.81
C LEU A 390 -26.89 0.36 1.38
N ASN A 391 -27.94 -0.31 0.90
CA ASN A 391 -28.06 -0.77 -0.47
C ASN A 391 -29.11 0.04 -1.23
N LEU A 392 -28.63 1.03 -1.99
CA LEU A 392 -29.48 1.92 -2.79
C LEU A 392 -30.26 1.25 -3.93
N THR A 393 -30.01 -0.05 -4.18
CA THR A 393 -30.71 -0.81 -5.23
C THR A 393 -31.91 -1.59 -4.69
N LEU A 394 -32.09 -1.68 -3.37
CA LEU A 394 -33.30 -2.24 -2.78
C LEU A 394 -34.49 -1.29 -3.04
N ALA A 395 -35.68 -1.87 -3.21
CA ALA A 395 -36.90 -1.07 -3.34
C ALA A 395 -37.16 -0.31 -2.03
N VAL A 396 -37.75 0.87 -2.14
CA VAL A 396 -38.33 1.55 -0.98
C VAL A 396 -39.71 0.96 -0.66
N VAL A 397 -40.25 1.30 0.50
CA VAL A 397 -41.62 0.90 0.88
C VAL A 397 -42.64 1.95 0.49
N ASP A 398 -43.88 1.50 0.28
CA ASP A 398 -45.06 2.34 0.13
C ASP A 398 -45.90 2.23 1.41
N VAL A 399 -46.21 3.36 2.04
CA VAL A 399 -47.00 3.42 3.28
C VAL A 399 -48.40 3.95 2.96
N PHE A 400 -49.45 3.26 3.43
CA PHE A 400 -50.83 3.68 3.27
C PHE A 400 -51.55 3.75 4.61
N GLY A 401 -52.17 4.89 4.92
CA GLY A 401 -52.95 5.02 6.15
C GLY A 401 -54.22 4.17 6.14
N ASN A 402 -54.47 3.40 7.21
CA ASN A 402 -55.65 2.52 7.29
C ASN A 402 -56.96 3.27 7.44
N GLY A 403 -56.93 4.48 8.00
CA GLY A 403 -58.10 5.34 8.19
C GLY A 403 -58.23 6.39 7.09
N SER A 404 -57.12 6.94 6.61
CA SER A 404 -57.09 8.01 5.62
C SER A 404 -57.07 7.51 4.17
N GLY A 405 -56.41 6.36 3.91
CA GLY A 405 -56.13 5.83 2.58
C GLY A 405 -55.05 6.59 1.81
N LEU A 406 -54.35 7.53 2.44
CA LEU A 406 -53.34 8.37 1.80
C LEU A 406 -52.01 7.63 1.64
N HIS A 407 -51.30 7.90 0.54
CA HIS A 407 -50.00 7.30 0.21
C HIS A 407 -48.86 8.16 0.73
N ASN A 408 -47.94 7.56 1.49
CA ASN A 408 -46.82 8.21 2.18
C ASN A 408 -47.21 9.45 2.99
N GLU A 409 -48.46 9.48 3.47
CA GLU A 409 -49.03 10.51 4.30
C GLU A 409 -49.98 9.89 5.32
N LEU A 410 -49.90 10.33 6.57
CA LEU A 410 -50.70 9.81 7.68
C LEU A 410 -51.29 10.96 8.48
N ASP A 411 -52.61 10.96 8.62
CA ASP A 411 -53.36 11.99 9.33
C ASP A 411 -54.06 11.44 10.59
N PHE A 412 -54.79 12.30 11.30
CA PHE A 412 -55.48 11.93 12.54
C PHE A 412 -56.39 10.69 12.44
N ARG A 413 -56.87 10.32 11.24
CA ARG A 413 -57.69 9.13 11.00
C ARG A 413 -56.90 7.84 11.14
N ASP A 414 -55.58 7.88 10.93
CA ASP A 414 -54.68 6.73 11.00
C ASP A 414 -54.15 6.49 12.42
N ARG A 415 -54.38 7.44 13.33
CA ARG A 415 -53.87 7.46 14.69
C ARG A 415 -54.14 6.16 15.48
N ASP A 416 -55.35 5.63 15.37
CA ASP A 416 -55.79 4.46 16.14
C ASP A 416 -55.76 3.16 15.33
N VAL A 417 -55.89 3.26 14.00
CA VAL A 417 -56.02 2.10 13.09
C VAL A 417 -54.73 1.72 12.39
N GLY A 418 -53.70 2.58 12.44
CA GLY A 418 -52.38 2.27 11.90
C GLY A 418 -52.23 2.51 10.39
N ALA A 419 -51.24 1.83 9.81
CA ALA A 419 -50.92 1.90 8.40
C ALA A 419 -50.54 0.52 7.85
N GLU A 420 -50.87 0.31 6.58
CA GLU A 420 -50.36 -0.78 5.76
C GLU A 420 -49.04 -0.37 5.12
N VAL A 421 -48.04 -1.25 5.17
CA VAL A 421 -46.73 -1.00 4.55
C VAL A 421 -46.42 -2.09 3.56
N TRP A 422 -46.26 -1.68 2.31
CA TRP A 422 -46.03 -2.56 1.17
C TRP A 422 -44.61 -2.38 0.65
N GLY A 423 -43.99 -3.48 0.23
CA GLY A 423 -42.68 -3.48 -0.40
C GLY A 423 -42.66 -4.35 -1.64
N ARG A 424 -41.51 -4.37 -2.32
CA ARG A 424 -41.25 -5.25 -3.46
C ARG A 424 -40.06 -6.15 -3.15
N LEU A 425 -40.22 -7.45 -3.37
CA LEU A 425 -39.16 -8.41 -3.09
C LEU A 425 -37.96 -8.21 -4.01
N TYR A 426 -36.78 -8.32 -3.42
CA TYR A 426 -35.47 -8.18 -4.06
C TYR A 426 -35.15 -9.36 -4.98
N VAL A 427 -34.01 -9.30 -5.68
CA VAL A 427 -33.59 -10.35 -6.63
C VAL A 427 -33.32 -11.67 -5.90
N ASN A 428 -33.85 -12.77 -6.43
CA ASN A 428 -33.65 -14.14 -5.95
C ASN A 428 -33.99 -14.34 -4.45
N PRO A 429 -35.22 -14.01 -4.01
CA PRO A 429 -35.61 -14.16 -2.61
C PRO A 429 -35.58 -15.65 -2.19
N GLN A 430 -34.98 -15.95 -1.03
CA GLN A 430 -34.91 -17.31 -0.51
C GLN A 430 -35.87 -17.49 0.67
N PRO A 431 -36.65 -18.59 0.71
CA PRO A 431 -37.55 -18.86 1.82
C PRO A 431 -36.83 -18.85 3.17
N GLY A 432 -37.40 -18.14 4.15
CA GLY A 432 -36.83 -17.98 5.48
C GLY A 432 -35.96 -16.73 5.68
N GLU A 433 -35.57 -16.03 4.60
CA GLU A 433 -34.98 -14.68 4.72
C GLU A 433 -35.98 -13.71 5.34
N ARG A 434 -35.48 -12.74 6.09
CA ARG A 434 -36.28 -11.85 6.93
C ARG A 434 -36.12 -10.41 6.50
N LEU A 435 -37.24 -9.71 6.38
CA LEU A 435 -37.32 -8.28 6.16
C LEU A 435 -37.93 -7.64 7.41
N GLU A 436 -37.28 -6.62 7.95
CA GLU A 436 -37.67 -5.98 9.21
C GLU A 436 -37.86 -4.48 9.00
N LEU A 437 -39.05 -3.97 9.29
CA LEU A 437 -39.39 -2.57 9.09
C LEU A 437 -38.96 -1.72 10.30
N TYR A 438 -38.36 -0.58 10.03
CA TYR A 438 -37.95 0.42 11.00
C TYR A 438 -38.66 1.74 10.71
N TRP A 439 -39.14 2.37 11.78
CA TRP A 439 -39.94 3.59 11.77
C TRP A 439 -39.21 4.68 12.54
N ASN A 440 -38.75 5.73 11.85
CA ASN A 440 -37.93 6.79 12.46
C ASN A 440 -36.71 6.25 13.23
N GLY A 441 -36.07 5.21 12.70
CA GLY A 441 -34.93 4.53 13.33
C GLY A 441 -35.29 3.56 14.47
N VAL A 442 -36.56 3.47 14.86
CA VAL A 442 -37.05 2.51 15.86
C VAL A 442 -37.58 1.26 15.18
N GLY A 443 -37.17 0.08 15.64
CA GLY A 443 -37.66 -1.18 15.10
C GLY A 443 -36.96 -2.41 15.70
N PRO A 444 -37.34 -3.61 15.23
CA PRO A 444 -38.33 -3.85 14.17
C PRO A 444 -39.77 -3.58 14.65
N VAL A 445 -40.53 -2.73 13.93
CA VAL A 445 -41.95 -2.45 14.25
C VAL A 445 -42.91 -3.40 13.51
N ALA A 446 -42.44 -3.97 12.41
CA ALA A 446 -43.14 -4.96 11.61
C ALA A 446 -42.10 -5.84 10.90
N HIS A 447 -42.52 -7.01 10.40
CA HIS A 447 -41.61 -7.87 9.65
C HIS A 447 -42.35 -8.66 8.57
N TYR A 448 -41.57 -9.20 7.65
CA TYR A 448 -41.99 -10.18 6.65
C TYR A 448 -40.93 -11.28 6.58
N VAL A 449 -41.38 -12.53 6.41
CA VAL A 449 -40.49 -13.67 6.16
C VAL A 449 -40.79 -14.16 4.76
N VAL A 450 -39.76 -14.26 3.92
CA VAL A 450 -39.89 -14.76 2.56
C VAL A 450 -40.46 -16.18 2.57
N GLN A 451 -41.50 -16.39 1.79
CA GLN A 451 -42.24 -17.64 1.69
C GLN A 451 -41.79 -18.49 0.50
N PRO A 452 -42.01 -19.82 0.52
CA PRO A 452 -41.87 -20.64 -0.66
C PRO A 452 -42.77 -20.14 -1.82
N GLY A 453 -42.17 -19.87 -2.97
CA GLY A 453 -42.87 -19.39 -4.17
C GLY A 453 -42.79 -17.88 -4.40
N ASP A 454 -42.26 -17.13 -3.43
CA ASP A 454 -41.98 -15.71 -3.61
C ASP A 454 -40.96 -15.47 -4.73
N ALA A 455 -41.22 -14.43 -5.52
CA ALA A 455 -40.41 -14.09 -6.70
C ALA A 455 -39.96 -12.63 -6.69
N PHE A 456 -38.92 -12.34 -7.48
CA PHE A 456 -38.42 -10.98 -7.69
C PHE A 456 -39.54 -10.02 -8.11
N ASN A 457 -39.54 -8.82 -7.51
CA ASN A 457 -40.48 -7.73 -7.77
C ASN A 457 -41.96 -8.05 -7.43
N GLN A 458 -42.22 -9.18 -6.76
CA GLN A 458 -43.53 -9.47 -6.21
C GLN A 458 -43.84 -8.51 -5.06
N PRO A 459 -45.04 -7.92 -5.01
CA PRO A 459 -45.46 -7.11 -3.87
C PRO A 459 -45.63 -8.01 -2.64
N PHE A 460 -45.19 -7.51 -1.49
CA PHE A 460 -45.43 -8.12 -0.19
C PHE A 460 -45.87 -7.04 0.80
N GLN A 461 -46.57 -7.47 1.83
CA GLN A 461 -47.03 -6.61 2.91
C GLN A 461 -46.25 -6.98 4.17
N PHE A 462 -45.72 -5.99 4.87
CA PHE A 462 -45.30 -6.18 6.26
C PHE A 462 -46.54 -6.46 7.12
N THR A 463 -46.36 -7.08 8.29
CA THR A 463 -47.44 -7.10 9.29
C THR A 463 -47.93 -5.66 9.57
N ASP A 464 -49.24 -5.46 9.75
CA ASP A 464 -49.83 -4.13 9.95
C ASP A 464 -49.08 -3.32 11.03
N VAL A 465 -48.77 -2.06 10.71
CA VAL A 465 -48.11 -1.14 11.64
C VAL A 465 -49.18 -0.49 12.50
N PRO A 466 -49.22 -0.73 13.82
CA PRO A 466 -50.29 -0.21 14.66
C PRO A 466 -50.19 1.30 14.84
N GLY A 467 -51.34 1.94 15.06
CA GLY A 467 -51.41 3.40 15.26
C GLY A 467 -50.53 3.93 16.38
N SER A 468 -50.29 3.13 17.44
CA SER A 468 -49.38 3.48 18.53
C SER A 468 -47.94 3.73 18.04
N VAL A 469 -47.44 2.96 17.06
CA VAL A 469 -46.10 3.17 16.48
C VAL A 469 -46.04 4.50 15.74
N ILE A 470 -47.10 4.84 14.99
CA ILE A 470 -47.19 6.11 14.26
C ILE A 470 -47.19 7.30 15.25
N VAL A 471 -47.95 7.19 16.34
CA VAL A 471 -48.03 8.23 17.39
C VAL A 471 -46.71 8.40 18.13
N GLU A 472 -46.04 7.29 18.49
CA GLU A 472 -44.72 7.30 19.15
C GLU A 472 -43.61 7.82 18.22
N GLY A 473 -43.75 7.64 16.91
CA GLY A 473 -42.81 8.12 15.90
C GLY A 473 -42.77 9.64 15.73
N GLU A 474 -43.69 10.36 16.37
CA GLU A 474 -43.90 11.82 16.31
C GLU A 474 -44.33 12.35 14.92
N ASN A 475 -44.87 13.57 14.92
CA ASN A 475 -45.25 14.24 13.69
C ASN A 475 -44.00 14.78 12.98
N SER A 476 -43.85 14.48 11.69
CA SER A 476 -42.74 14.95 10.87
C SER A 476 -43.18 15.00 9.40
N PRO A 477 -42.85 16.06 8.65
CA PRO A 477 -43.16 16.13 7.23
C PRO A 477 -42.36 15.13 6.37
N ASN A 478 -41.28 14.55 6.92
CA ASN A 478 -40.40 13.61 6.22
C ASN A 478 -39.88 12.54 7.20
N LEU A 479 -40.77 11.82 7.87
CA LEU A 479 -40.39 10.74 8.78
C LEU A 479 -39.74 9.60 7.97
N PRO A 480 -38.49 9.18 8.26
CA PRO A 480 -37.83 8.13 7.50
C PRO A 480 -38.35 6.74 7.90
N VAL A 481 -38.82 5.99 6.91
CA VAL A 481 -39.24 4.59 7.05
C VAL A 481 -38.41 3.74 6.11
N PHE A 482 -37.75 2.71 6.63
CA PHE A 482 -36.90 1.81 5.84
C PHE A 482 -37.01 0.38 6.37
N TYR A 483 -36.43 -0.59 5.66
CA TYR A 483 -36.35 -1.95 6.16
C TYR A 483 -34.94 -2.53 6.05
N ILE A 484 -34.67 -3.51 6.90
CA ILE A 484 -33.45 -4.32 6.89
C ILE A 484 -33.78 -5.68 6.27
N THR A 485 -32.97 -6.15 5.33
CA THR A 485 -32.99 -7.54 4.87
C THR A 485 -31.91 -8.34 5.58
N SER A 486 -32.22 -9.56 5.99
CA SER A 486 -31.29 -10.47 6.65
C SER A 486 -31.50 -11.91 6.18
N ASN A 487 -30.41 -12.61 5.90
CA ASN A 487 -30.39 -14.05 5.68
C ASN A 487 -29.93 -14.83 6.94
N GLY A 488 -29.85 -14.14 8.09
CA GLY A 488 -29.31 -14.68 9.35
C GLY A 488 -27.78 -14.66 9.45
N ILE A 489 -27.06 -14.27 8.39
CA ILE A 489 -25.59 -14.16 8.35
C ILE A 489 -25.17 -12.71 8.16
N ASN A 490 -25.73 -12.02 7.16
CA ASN A 490 -25.45 -10.62 6.87
C ASN A 490 -26.73 -9.82 6.63
N GLU A 491 -26.62 -8.51 6.84
CA GLU A 491 -27.73 -7.56 6.76
C GLU A 491 -27.49 -6.48 5.69
N GLN A 492 -28.59 -5.95 5.13
CA GLN A 492 -28.60 -4.80 4.24
C GLN A 492 -29.78 -3.88 4.55
N TYR A 493 -29.61 -2.58 4.36
CA TYR A 493 -30.63 -1.56 4.61
C TYR A 493 -31.18 -1.05 3.28
N SER A 494 -32.50 -0.94 3.17
CA SER A 494 -33.13 -0.22 2.08
C SER A 494 -32.87 1.28 2.19
N PRO A 495 -33.10 2.06 1.12
CA PRO A 495 -33.24 3.51 1.26
C PRO A 495 -34.46 3.87 2.12
N ASP A 496 -34.47 5.10 2.63
CA ASP A 496 -35.60 5.67 3.36
C ASP A 496 -36.74 6.06 2.40
N THR A 497 -37.97 5.71 2.78
CA THR A 497 -39.20 6.34 2.33
C THR A 497 -39.52 7.50 3.26
N PRO A 498 -39.58 8.75 2.78
CA PRO A 498 -40.08 9.87 3.58
C PRO A 498 -41.62 9.80 3.68
N VAL A 499 -42.14 9.77 4.90
CA VAL A 499 -43.59 9.76 5.18
C VAL A 499 -44.00 11.05 5.88
N ASN A 500 -45.03 11.71 5.38
CA ASN A 500 -45.60 12.91 6.00
C ASN A 500 -46.56 12.49 7.13
N VAL A 501 -46.13 12.59 8.39
CA VAL A 501 -46.91 12.17 9.57
C VAL A 501 -47.41 13.38 10.34
N HIS A 502 -48.73 13.50 10.48
CA HIS A 502 -49.40 14.56 11.25
C HIS A 502 -50.67 14.03 11.93
N VAL A 503 -50.50 13.03 12.79
CA VAL A 503 -51.57 12.27 13.46
C VAL A 503 -52.04 12.89 14.79
N ALA A 504 -51.79 14.19 14.98
CA ALA A 504 -52.27 14.90 16.17
C ALA A 504 -53.82 14.86 16.20
N PRO A 505 -54.44 14.69 17.38
CA PRO A 505 -55.89 14.79 17.50
C PRO A 505 -56.39 16.13 16.95
N LEU A 506 -57.47 16.09 16.17
CA LEU A 506 -58.12 17.31 15.70
C LEU A 506 -58.65 18.12 16.88
N ILE A 507 -58.36 19.42 16.87
CA ILE A 507 -58.97 20.39 17.78
C ILE A 507 -60.47 20.49 17.45
N LYS A 508 -61.32 20.45 18.48
CA LYS A 508 -62.76 20.66 18.32
C LYS A 508 -63.08 22.12 18.61
N PHE A 509 -63.44 22.87 17.58
CA PHE A 509 -63.83 24.26 17.69
C PHE A 509 -65.34 24.41 17.94
N ASP A 510 -65.72 25.56 18.50
CA ASP A 510 -67.12 25.95 18.62
C ASP A 510 -67.79 26.02 17.24
N ALA A 511 -69.09 25.69 17.20
CA ALA A 511 -69.88 25.87 15.99
C ALA A 511 -69.92 27.35 15.56
N PRO A 512 -69.96 27.66 14.25
CA PRO A 512 -70.16 29.02 13.79
C PRO A 512 -71.49 29.58 14.32
N LEU A 513 -71.55 30.89 14.55
CA LEU A 513 -72.70 31.58 15.11
C LEU A 513 -73.48 32.33 14.04
N ILE A 514 -74.80 32.24 14.07
CA ILE A 514 -75.64 33.02 13.17
C ILE A 514 -75.64 34.50 13.59
N GLN A 515 -75.34 35.39 12.65
CA GLN A 515 -75.28 36.85 12.86
C GLN A 515 -76.55 37.55 12.36
N HIS A 516 -77.70 36.96 12.68
CA HIS A 516 -79.01 37.53 12.38
C HIS A 516 -79.90 37.50 13.62
N THR A 517 -80.82 38.46 13.71
CA THR A 517 -81.94 38.35 14.65
C THR A 517 -82.82 37.17 14.27
N LEU A 518 -83.05 36.27 15.23
CA LEU A 518 -83.94 35.13 15.05
C LEU A 518 -85.29 35.44 15.69
N THR A 519 -86.37 35.19 14.95
CA THR A 519 -87.72 35.60 15.35
C THR A 519 -88.55 34.41 15.83
N GLY A 520 -89.52 34.70 16.71
CA GLY A 520 -90.45 33.72 17.27
C GLY A 520 -89.84 32.75 18.30
N PRO A 521 -90.69 31.96 18.98
CA PRO A 521 -90.26 31.04 20.05
C PRO A 521 -89.34 29.92 19.53
N SER A 522 -89.45 29.59 18.24
CA SER A 522 -88.66 28.55 17.58
C SER A 522 -87.37 29.08 16.91
N ARG A 523 -87.07 30.38 17.07
CA ARG A 523 -85.88 31.08 16.57
C ARG A 523 -85.60 30.85 15.08
N TYR A 524 -86.50 31.33 14.23
CA TYR A 524 -86.36 31.26 12.78
C TYR A 524 -85.59 32.46 12.20
N LEU A 525 -84.83 32.22 11.14
CA LEU A 525 -84.54 33.25 10.14
C LEU A 525 -85.81 33.49 9.35
N THR A 526 -86.27 34.74 9.31
CA THR A 526 -87.48 35.13 8.61
C THR A 526 -87.24 36.36 7.75
N CYS A 527 -88.28 36.82 7.07
CA CYS A 527 -88.24 38.07 6.31
C CYS A 527 -87.97 39.31 7.17
N GLU A 528 -88.17 39.21 8.49
CA GLU A 528 -87.93 40.29 9.45
C GLU A 528 -86.56 40.17 10.14
N SER A 529 -85.79 39.12 9.85
CA SER A 529 -84.44 38.96 10.38
C SER A 529 -83.53 40.09 9.92
N GLN A 530 -82.70 40.57 10.85
CA GLN A 530 -81.75 41.68 10.66
C GLN A 530 -80.34 41.19 10.95
N PRO A 531 -79.35 41.40 10.06
CA PRO A 531 -79.48 41.98 8.72
C PRO A 531 -80.44 41.18 7.82
N SER A 532 -81.02 41.81 6.80
CA SER A 532 -81.96 41.11 5.92
C SER A 532 -81.29 39.91 5.22
N ILE A 533 -81.93 38.74 5.31
CA ILE A 533 -81.40 37.48 4.75
C ILE A 533 -81.30 37.50 3.22
N CYS A 534 -81.94 38.46 2.53
CA CYS A 534 -81.78 38.63 1.10
C CYS A 534 -80.45 39.22 0.66
N HIS A 535 -79.66 39.73 1.60
CA HIS A 535 -78.27 40.06 1.34
C HIS A 535 -77.34 38.89 1.64
N GLY A 536 -77.84 37.73 2.07
CA GLY A 536 -77.03 36.60 2.46
C GLY A 536 -77.31 36.15 3.87
N VAL A 537 -76.90 34.92 4.18
CA VAL A 537 -76.90 34.43 5.57
C VAL A 537 -75.48 34.56 6.12
N TYR A 538 -75.32 35.36 7.16
CA TYR A 538 -74.04 35.66 7.80
C TYR A 538 -73.81 34.75 8.99
N TRP A 539 -72.64 34.11 8.98
CA TRP A 539 -72.11 33.32 10.07
C TRP A 539 -70.84 33.97 10.61
N PHE A 540 -70.58 33.79 11.89
CA PHE A 540 -69.37 34.25 12.54
C PHE A 540 -68.65 33.08 13.21
N ILE A 541 -67.40 32.89 12.84
CA ILE A 541 -66.48 31.94 13.46
C ILE A 541 -65.72 32.71 14.54
N ARG A 542 -65.89 32.30 15.80
CA ARG A 542 -65.18 32.94 16.92
C ARG A 542 -63.68 32.75 16.76
N ASP A 543 -62.93 33.74 17.21
CA ASP A 543 -61.50 33.59 17.39
C ASP A 543 -61.19 32.50 18.44
N ASP A 544 -60.11 31.75 18.24
CA ASP A 544 -59.63 30.71 19.14
C ASP A 544 -58.12 30.82 19.27
N ALA A 545 -57.58 30.60 20.48
CA ALA A 545 -56.15 30.70 20.75
C ALA A 545 -55.29 29.70 19.95
N SER A 546 -55.92 28.67 19.36
CA SER A 546 -55.27 27.66 18.53
C SER A 546 -55.11 28.09 17.07
N PHE A 547 -55.84 29.12 16.62
CA PHE A 547 -55.67 29.69 15.28
C PHE A 547 -54.34 30.44 15.18
N LEU A 548 -53.62 30.26 14.08
CA LEU A 548 -52.38 30.97 13.78
C LEU A 548 -52.51 31.75 12.47
N PRO A 549 -51.81 32.90 12.34
CA PRO A 549 -51.74 33.62 11.07
C PRO A 549 -51.33 32.70 9.92
N GLY A 550 -52.10 32.69 8.84
CA GLY A 550 -51.89 31.82 7.67
C GLY A 550 -52.65 30.50 7.71
N ASP A 551 -53.43 30.20 8.75
CA ASP A 551 -54.39 29.10 8.73
C ASP A 551 -55.49 29.35 7.70
N GLU A 552 -55.93 28.30 7.00
CA GLU A 552 -57.04 28.33 6.08
C GLU A 552 -58.30 27.76 6.75
N VAL A 553 -59.36 28.55 6.82
CA VAL A 553 -60.65 28.15 7.38
C VAL A 553 -61.62 27.82 6.25
N GLU A 554 -61.91 26.54 6.08
CA GLU A 554 -62.82 26.01 5.08
C GLU A 554 -64.23 25.89 5.67
N PHE A 555 -65.09 26.88 5.39
CA PHE A 555 -66.48 26.92 5.84
C PHE A 555 -67.40 26.17 4.87
N PHE A 556 -68.40 25.48 5.41
CA PHE A 556 -69.42 24.77 4.67
C PHE A 556 -70.84 25.05 5.20
N TRP A 557 -71.82 25.05 4.31
CA TRP A 557 -73.24 25.24 4.58
C TRP A 557 -74.10 24.30 3.73
N GLN A 558 -75.24 23.85 4.27
CA GLN A 558 -76.24 23.05 3.55
C GLN A 558 -77.67 23.45 3.97
N GLY A 559 -78.55 23.67 3.00
CA GLY A 559 -79.99 23.89 3.21
C GLY A 559 -80.82 22.60 3.15
N TYR A 560 -81.95 22.58 3.86
CA TYR A 560 -82.84 21.41 4.02
C TYR A 560 -84.31 21.81 3.90
N LEU A 561 -85.12 20.90 3.35
CA LEU A 561 -86.56 21.13 3.14
C LEU A 561 -87.36 21.14 4.46
N SER A 562 -86.86 20.47 5.50
CA SER A 562 -87.54 20.34 6.79
C SER A 562 -86.85 21.14 7.89
N ASN A 563 -87.54 21.30 9.03
CA ASN A 563 -87.04 22.00 10.21
C ASN A 563 -86.18 21.10 11.12
N ALA A 564 -85.91 19.87 10.66
CA ALA A 564 -85.19 18.80 11.35
C ALA A 564 -83.86 18.45 10.65
N TRP A 565 -83.36 19.31 9.75
CA TRP A 565 -82.08 19.12 9.04
C TRP A 565 -82.05 17.82 8.20
N GLU A 566 -83.20 17.45 7.65
CA GLU A 566 -83.37 16.27 6.80
C GLU A 566 -83.79 16.69 5.39
N ASN A 567 -83.58 15.81 4.40
CA ASN A 567 -83.87 16.07 2.99
C ASN A 567 -83.11 17.31 2.47
N PRO A 568 -81.77 17.20 2.29
CA PRO A 568 -80.95 18.29 1.78
C PRO A 568 -81.48 18.78 0.44
N ILE A 569 -81.50 20.09 0.25
CA ILE A 569 -81.92 20.70 -1.01
C ILE A 569 -80.70 20.78 -1.94
N ASP A 570 -80.79 20.11 -3.08
CA ASP A 570 -79.75 20.13 -4.10
C ASP A 570 -79.44 21.57 -4.56
N GLY A 571 -78.16 21.89 -4.70
CA GLY A 571 -77.67 23.22 -5.08
C GLY A 571 -77.66 24.29 -3.97
N THR A 572 -78.13 23.98 -2.75
CA THR A 572 -78.01 24.89 -1.59
C THR A 572 -76.70 24.72 -0.82
N ASP A 573 -75.93 23.68 -1.09
CA ASP A 573 -74.59 23.46 -0.56
C ASP A 573 -73.69 24.66 -0.90
N PHE A 574 -72.88 25.11 0.05
CA PHE A 574 -71.98 26.24 -0.14
C PHE A 574 -70.69 25.98 0.62
N SER A 575 -69.54 26.21 -0.01
CA SER A 575 -68.26 26.21 0.67
C SER A 575 -67.42 27.41 0.26
N THR A 576 -66.58 27.87 1.19
CA THR A 576 -65.59 28.92 0.93
C THR A 576 -64.40 28.75 1.86
N THR A 577 -63.23 29.14 1.39
CA THR A 577 -61.99 29.12 2.18
C THR A 577 -61.54 30.54 2.42
N VAL A 578 -61.27 30.86 3.68
CA VAL A 578 -60.83 32.19 4.11
C VAL A 578 -59.56 32.03 4.93
N GLU A 579 -58.55 32.84 4.65
CA GLU A 579 -57.36 32.91 5.51
C GLU A 579 -57.74 33.54 6.85
N TYR A 580 -57.29 32.93 7.95
CA TYR A 580 -57.56 33.41 9.29
C TYR A 580 -56.90 34.79 9.55
N ALA A 581 -57.69 35.69 10.12
CA ALA A 581 -57.28 36.96 10.68
C ALA A 581 -57.73 37.07 12.14
N ALA A 582 -56.93 37.72 12.98
CA ALA A 582 -57.23 37.89 14.39
C ALA A 582 -58.54 38.66 14.61
N GLY A 583 -59.37 38.22 15.56
CA GLY A 583 -60.68 38.82 15.85
C GLY A 583 -61.89 37.98 15.40
N GLY A 584 -61.69 36.86 14.71
CA GLY A 584 -62.74 35.98 14.21
C GLY A 584 -63.11 36.27 12.75
N LEU A 585 -63.87 35.37 12.13
CA LEU A 585 -64.16 35.42 10.68
C LEU A 585 -65.66 35.50 10.41
N ALA A 586 -66.07 36.50 9.62
CA ALA A 586 -67.42 36.60 9.10
C ALA A 586 -67.54 35.92 7.73
N VAL A 587 -68.45 34.96 7.60
CA VAL A 587 -68.72 34.24 6.35
C VAL A 587 -70.13 34.56 5.86
N ARG A 588 -70.24 34.89 4.58
CA ARG A 588 -71.51 35.21 3.91
C ARG A 588 -71.91 34.11 2.95
N VAL A 589 -73.04 33.46 3.21
CA VAL A 589 -73.65 32.49 2.29
C VAL A 589 -74.47 33.24 1.23
N TRP A 590 -74.05 33.12 -0.03
CA TRP A 590 -74.58 33.82 -1.21
C TRP A 590 -74.26 32.99 -2.48
N PRO A 591 -75.02 33.04 -3.60
CA PRO A 591 -76.15 33.91 -3.95
C PRO A 591 -77.54 33.48 -3.49
N TRP A 592 -78.44 34.45 -3.31
CA TRP A 592 -79.82 34.24 -2.84
C TRP A 592 -80.55 33.10 -3.56
N ASN A 593 -80.60 33.16 -4.89
CA ASN A 593 -81.40 32.28 -5.74
C ASN A 593 -81.08 30.78 -5.56
N THR A 594 -79.85 30.45 -5.22
CA THR A 594 -79.43 29.05 -5.03
C THR A 594 -79.23 28.69 -3.57
N LYS A 595 -78.71 29.59 -2.75
CA LYS A 595 -78.30 29.24 -1.38
C LYS A 595 -79.35 29.55 -0.32
N ILE A 596 -80.38 30.34 -0.64
CA ILE A 596 -81.37 30.82 0.34
C ILE A 596 -82.80 30.67 -0.16
N GLU A 597 -83.08 31.07 -1.41
CA GLU A 597 -84.40 31.03 -2.03
C GLU A 597 -85.08 29.64 -2.00
N PRO A 598 -84.35 28.51 -2.13
CA PRO A 598 -84.99 27.20 -2.06
C PRO A 598 -85.57 26.87 -0.67
N MET A 599 -85.06 27.48 0.40
CA MET A 599 -85.57 27.30 1.77
C MET A 599 -86.75 28.23 2.01
N ARG A 600 -87.97 27.70 1.89
CA ARG A 600 -89.21 28.50 1.86
C ARG A 600 -89.91 28.58 3.21
N ASN A 601 -90.43 27.48 3.71
CA ASN A 601 -91.26 27.42 4.92
C ASN A 601 -90.89 26.19 5.74
N PHE A 602 -90.81 26.33 7.07
CA PHE A 602 -90.32 25.25 7.94
C PHE A 602 -89.03 24.58 7.45
N ALA A 603 -88.15 25.32 6.79
CA ALA A 603 -86.87 24.82 6.30
C ALA A 603 -85.80 24.94 7.39
N SER A 604 -84.61 24.42 7.12
CA SER A 604 -83.45 24.60 8.00
C SER A 604 -82.15 24.57 7.24
N ALA A 605 -81.07 24.95 7.92
CA ALA A 605 -79.73 24.86 7.38
C ALA A 605 -78.71 24.53 8.48
N THR A 606 -77.60 23.95 8.05
CA THR A 606 -76.41 23.69 8.88
C THR A 606 -75.21 24.45 8.37
N ALA A 607 -74.28 24.74 9.27
CA ALA A 607 -72.98 25.33 8.96
C ALA A 607 -71.89 24.69 9.81
N GLY A 608 -70.68 24.61 9.28
CA GLY A 608 -69.48 24.22 10.04
C GLY A 608 -68.22 24.66 9.31
N PHE A 609 -67.05 24.40 9.89
CA PHE A 609 -65.78 24.69 9.25
C PHE A 609 -64.68 23.70 9.65
N PHE A 610 -63.70 23.57 8.77
CA PHE A 610 -62.40 22.96 9.04
C PHE A 610 -61.32 24.02 9.12
N VAL A 611 -60.27 23.77 9.91
CA VAL A 611 -59.08 24.61 9.91
C VAL A 611 -57.90 23.79 9.43
N ARG A 612 -57.20 24.32 8.43
CA ARG A 612 -56.01 23.71 7.85
C ARG A 612 -54.79 24.60 8.09
N ARG A 613 -53.66 23.97 8.40
CA ARG A 613 -52.36 24.63 8.56
C ARG A 613 -51.35 23.94 7.66
N ASN A 614 -50.77 24.68 6.72
CA ASN A 614 -49.83 24.12 5.73
C ASN A 614 -50.41 22.88 5.00
N GLY A 615 -51.71 22.91 4.66
CA GLY A 615 -52.43 21.82 4.00
C GLY A 615 -53.00 20.73 4.93
N GLY A 616 -52.43 20.53 6.12
CA GLY A 616 -52.90 19.52 7.09
C GLY A 616 -54.12 19.98 7.87
N LEU A 617 -55.08 19.07 8.10
CA LEU A 617 -56.27 19.36 8.91
C LEU A 617 -55.90 19.41 10.40
N ILE A 618 -56.10 20.55 11.05
CA ILE A 618 -55.75 20.74 12.48
C ILE A 618 -56.96 20.74 13.41
N GLY A 619 -58.16 21.00 12.87
CA GLY A 619 -59.37 20.94 13.67
C GLY A 619 -60.65 21.11 12.86
N GLU A 620 -61.76 20.80 13.52
CA GLU A 620 -63.10 20.91 12.95
C GLU A 620 -64.04 21.56 13.95
N SER A 621 -65.07 22.25 13.45
CA SER A 621 -66.08 22.87 14.29
C SER A 621 -67.23 21.93 14.65
N GLY A 622 -67.94 22.25 15.75
CA GLY A 622 -69.31 21.79 15.92
C GLY A 622 -70.23 22.25 14.77
N VAL A 623 -71.42 21.66 14.66
CA VAL A 623 -72.39 22.01 13.62
C VAL A 623 -73.32 23.14 14.10
N GLY A 624 -73.20 24.31 13.47
CA GLY A 624 -74.15 25.41 13.60
C GLY A 624 -75.47 25.05 12.93
N ARG A 625 -76.59 25.42 13.56
CA ARG A 625 -77.93 25.07 13.08
C ARG A 625 -78.84 26.28 13.10
N VAL A 626 -79.59 26.47 12.03
CA VAL A 626 -80.60 27.52 11.95
C VAL A 626 -81.86 27.01 11.26
N ARG A 627 -83.02 27.52 11.66
CA ARG A 627 -84.29 27.25 10.97
C ARG A 627 -84.65 28.44 10.12
N ILE A 628 -85.27 28.22 8.97
CA ILE A 628 -85.62 29.27 8.02
C ILE A 628 -87.10 29.17 7.68
N ASP A 629 -87.81 30.27 7.87
CA ASP A 629 -89.21 30.42 7.45
C ASP A 629 -89.41 31.79 6.82
N ARG A 630 -89.49 31.81 5.50
CA ARG A 630 -89.68 33.03 4.70
C ARG A 630 -91.15 33.35 4.51
N VAL A 631 -92.08 32.64 5.15
CA VAL A 631 -93.50 32.99 5.10
C VAL A 631 -93.77 34.13 6.09
N SER A 632 -94.16 35.28 5.55
CA SER A 632 -94.51 36.46 6.35
C SER A 632 -95.72 36.17 7.24
N PRO A 633 -95.64 36.43 8.56
CA PRO A 633 -96.74 36.19 9.49
C PRO A 633 -98.03 36.89 9.04
N GLY A 634 -99.15 36.16 9.03
CA GLY A 634 -100.48 36.69 8.73
C GLY A 634 -100.82 36.91 7.24
N THR A 635 -99.83 36.96 6.33
CA THR A 635 -100.10 37.13 4.88
C THR A 635 -99.91 35.84 4.07
N GLY A 636 -99.14 34.87 4.58
CA GLY A 636 -98.82 33.63 3.88
C GLY A 636 -97.89 33.82 2.67
N LYS A 637 -97.39 35.04 2.43
CA LYS A 637 -96.48 35.34 1.31
C LYS A 637 -95.05 34.98 1.68
N ILE A 638 -94.34 34.36 0.74
CA ILE A 638 -92.91 34.07 0.86
C ILE A 638 -92.15 35.30 0.40
N CYS A 639 -91.31 35.90 1.25
CA CYS A 639 -90.55 37.08 0.86
C CYS A 639 -89.51 36.77 -0.23
N GLN A 640 -89.41 37.67 -1.19
CA GLN A 640 -88.47 37.67 -2.31
C GLN A 640 -87.77 39.04 -2.42
N PRO A 641 -86.50 39.09 -2.85
CA PRO A 641 -85.80 40.36 -3.02
C PRO A 641 -86.59 41.30 -3.95
N GLY A 642 -86.87 42.52 -3.47
CA GLY A 642 -87.72 43.51 -4.15
C GLY A 642 -89.15 43.61 -3.60
N ASP A 643 -89.54 42.75 -2.65
CA ASP A 643 -90.78 42.93 -1.88
C ASP A 643 -90.67 44.14 -0.92
N VAL A 644 -91.73 44.95 -0.86
CA VAL A 644 -91.80 46.11 0.04
C VAL A 644 -91.63 45.67 1.51
N GLY A 645 -90.66 46.26 2.22
CA GLY A 645 -90.31 45.93 3.60
C GLY A 645 -89.29 44.81 3.76
N PHE A 646 -88.76 44.25 2.67
CA PHE A 646 -87.74 43.21 2.68
C PHE A 646 -86.60 43.60 1.74
N CYS A 647 -85.37 43.75 2.29
CA CYS A 647 -84.19 44.27 1.57
C CYS A 647 -84.17 45.79 1.34
N ASP A 648 -85.00 46.55 2.06
CA ASP A 648 -85.03 48.01 1.96
C ASP A 648 -83.88 48.68 2.76
N ASP A 649 -83.15 47.88 3.53
CA ASP A 649 -81.91 48.20 4.22
C ASP A 649 -80.76 48.43 3.21
N LEU A 650 -80.35 49.69 3.01
CA LEU A 650 -79.18 50.05 2.21
C LEU A 650 -77.93 49.35 2.75
N GLN A 651 -77.11 48.84 1.82
CA GLN A 651 -75.89 48.04 2.03
C GLN A 651 -74.74 48.75 2.78
N GLU A 652 -74.99 49.80 3.57
CA GLU A 652 -73.95 50.69 4.11
C GLU A 652 -73.36 50.29 5.48
N ASP A 653 -73.96 49.38 6.26
CA ASP A 653 -73.48 49.11 7.63
C ASP A 653 -72.73 47.76 7.85
N CYS A 654 -72.36 47.03 6.80
CA CYS A 654 -71.37 45.94 6.89
C CYS A 654 -69.97 46.35 6.37
N LYS A 655 -69.61 47.62 6.54
CA LYS A 655 -68.24 48.14 6.39
C LYS A 655 -67.79 48.86 7.67
N ARG A 656 -67.61 48.08 8.75
CA ARG A 656 -66.91 48.37 10.02
C ARG A 656 -67.05 47.07 10.82
N GLU A 657 -66.04 46.28 11.14
CA GLU A 657 -64.64 46.49 11.42
C GLU A 657 -63.84 45.27 10.92
N ILE A 658 -62.60 45.53 10.48
CA ILE A 658 -61.43 44.65 10.24
C ILE A 658 -61.69 43.25 9.66
#